data_AF-A0A963DMF1-F1
#
_entry.id   AF-A0A963DMF1-F1
#
_cell.length_a   1.000
_cell.length_b   1.000
_cell.length_c   1.000
_cell.angle_alpha   90.00
_cell.angle_beta   90.00
_cell.angle_gamma   90.00
#
_symmetry.space_group_name_H-M   'P 1'
#
loop_
_entity.id
_entity.type
_entity.pdbx_description
1 polymer ?
#
loop_
_entity_poly.entity_id
_entity_poly.type
_entity_poly.pdbx_seq_one_letter_code
_entity_poly.pdbx_strand_id
1 'polypeptide(L)'
;MPISNNKFLPLTLSAAIAAAFSSYTVQGGALDPDPAVSPPVLSMLGSYDSGKGEGAAEIVAYDPETRRAFVVNAVDATVDVLDLLYPERPRKIRSLRVGAVAPDLGSANSVAVKNNLVAVAIEADPKQNPGLIAFYKADTLRFLGAVEVGALPDMVTFTPDGQTLLVANEGEPSDDYLNDPEGSITLIDLSRGVRQATARTADFRAFNDQVTRLRKIGVRIYGPNASVAQDLEPEYITVSDDGHTAWVTLQENNALAVVDIPSATVRDIVPLGVKSYYFSGPATLKKFNFPELPVIGTTEVCHEVLRLGGFSGLAFEGCYESCKTDELHFITHTDRGPNAEPLDVDGDGVAERPFALPEFQPQWRRFVLNLTTGEIELKKGTPLTQINGAPLTGLPNLSGPAGLANSDEKPVTLFGAPLRLDPLGADLEGIVRDPTDGTYWMADEYRPSIYHFDADGRMLQRFVPAGANQGPQTTGSSALPAELGQRRVNRGFEAIAYAGGLLYAFLQSPLDNPDTTDDANSKASRWSRVVVFDTKRQRTVAQYVYPMEYKVGPWSKGNLTDKIGDAVALGGGRFLVLERDSGSDATSSKYIFRLDLNGATNLETLSNDIVGPGGALETMNAADLATAGIVTARKTLVVDLAALGYLPNDKPEGLALVGENDEEIVLAVLNDNDFGLSDKPIRLDGFLNFQNPLAPVQLGLITIKKQMIDASDRDGGPHLAYWPVVGMYQPDGIANFTVNGETYLVTANEGDARDYSGYSEETRVGDVTLDPLYFANIDVLQREDQLGRLKITTANGDPDGDGVFSALHSFGGRSFSIWSSEGRLVFDSAADFERNTQKNGVWINPESENRSDDKGPEPEGVVIGDAGGRTYAFIGLERAGGVMVYDVTNPAKPIFQQWAYNPGHVSPEGLAFVPASESPDGHPLLLVSHEISGTLVIYRVNR
;
A
#
# COMPACT_ATOMS: atom_id res chain seq x y z
N MET A 1 -19.29 55.12 33.02
CA MET A 1 -17.89 55.50 32.77
C MET A 1 -17.02 54.29 33.01
N PRO A 2 -16.26 53.84 32.00
CA PRO A 2 -14.83 53.60 32.23
C PRO A 2 -13.94 54.12 31.07
N ILE A 3 -12.73 54.51 31.44
CA ILE A 3 -11.55 54.98 30.65
C ILE A 3 -10.42 54.06 31.16
N SER A 4 -9.43 53.49 30.45
CA SER A 4 -8.68 53.83 29.22
C SER A 4 -7.80 52.61 28.82
N ASN A 5 -7.62 52.36 27.51
CA ASN A 5 -6.35 52.41 26.71
C ASN A 5 -5.64 51.05 26.56
N ASN A 6 -5.10 50.61 25.41
CA ASN A 6 -4.71 51.26 24.15
C ASN A 6 -4.90 50.29 22.96
N LYS A 7 -5.30 50.83 21.80
CA LYS A 7 -5.27 50.18 20.47
C LYS A 7 -4.06 50.68 19.67
N PHE A 8 -3.39 49.77 18.96
CA PHE A 8 -2.34 50.07 17.98
C PHE A 8 -2.93 50.53 16.63
N LEU A 9 -2.24 51.46 15.98
CA LEU A 9 -2.53 52.06 14.66
C LEU A 9 -1.84 51.31 13.50
N PRO A 10 -2.31 51.50 12.24
CA PRO A 10 -1.93 50.72 11.05
C PRO A 10 -0.85 51.40 10.20
N LEU A 11 -0.23 50.67 9.26
CA LEU A 11 0.55 51.26 8.17
C LEU A 11 0.25 50.62 6.81
N THR A 12 -0.21 51.46 5.89
CA THR A 12 -0.35 51.29 4.44
C THR A 12 0.98 51.55 3.72
N LEU A 13 1.25 50.90 2.59
CA LEU A 13 2.19 51.43 1.59
C LEU A 13 1.69 51.22 0.15
N SER A 14 1.70 52.31 -0.61
CA SER A 14 1.28 52.44 -2.01
C SER A 14 2.45 52.35 -2.99
N ALA A 15 2.08 52.31 -4.26
CA ALA A 15 2.83 51.96 -5.47
C ALA A 15 3.84 52.98 -6.05
N ALA A 16 4.62 52.43 -7.00
CA ALA A 16 5.15 52.98 -8.27
C ALA A 16 6.39 53.91 -8.30
N ILE A 17 7.49 53.41 -8.92
CA ILE A 17 8.38 54.18 -9.83
C ILE A 17 8.84 53.26 -10.97
N ALA A 18 8.77 53.79 -12.21
CA ALA A 18 9.11 53.15 -13.47
C ALA A 18 10.48 53.58 -14.04
N ALA A 19 11.03 52.71 -14.89
CA ALA A 19 11.89 52.93 -16.06
C ALA A 19 13.34 53.48 -15.90
N ALA A 20 14.32 52.63 -16.25
CA ALA A 20 15.41 52.96 -17.17
C ALA A 20 16.13 51.67 -17.66
N PHE A 21 15.82 51.22 -18.87
CA PHE A 21 16.61 50.23 -19.61
C PHE A 21 17.76 50.94 -20.33
N SER A 22 19.00 50.54 -20.09
CA SER A 22 20.15 50.87 -20.96
C SER A 22 21.26 49.82 -20.79
N SER A 23 21.35 48.94 -21.78
CA SER A 23 22.57 48.31 -22.33
C SER A 23 23.74 47.98 -21.38
N TYR A 24 23.82 46.70 -20.98
CA TYR A 24 25.10 46.03 -20.70
C TYR A 24 25.33 44.94 -21.74
N THR A 25 26.21 45.20 -22.69
CA THR A 25 26.84 44.19 -23.54
C THR A 25 27.79 43.36 -22.69
N VAL A 26 27.47 42.09 -22.46
CA VAL A 26 28.43 41.09 -21.97
C VAL A 26 29.13 40.51 -23.20
N GLN A 27 30.41 40.85 -23.36
CA GLN A 27 31.31 40.15 -24.27
C GLN A 27 31.51 38.72 -23.77
N GLY A 28 31.38 37.77 -24.70
CA GLY A 28 31.52 36.34 -24.43
C GLY A 28 32.89 35.97 -23.87
N GLY A 29 32.87 35.36 -22.68
CA GLY A 29 33.79 34.32 -22.30
C GLY A 29 33.02 33.01 -22.33
N ALA A 30 33.55 31.99 -23.01
CA ALA A 30 32.98 30.66 -23.01
C ALA A 30 32.82 30.19 -21.56
N LEU A 31 31.57 30.01 -21.13
CA LEU A 31 31.27 29.25 -19.94
C LEU A 31 31.67 27.81 -20.25
N ASP A 32 32.50 27.22 -19.38
CA ASP A 32 32.75 25.78 -19.39
C ASP A 32 31.40 25.05 -19.43
N PRO A 33 31.25 24.00 -20.28
CA PRO A 33 30.02 23.26 -20.35
C PRO A 33 29.72 22.61 -18.99
N ASP A 34 28.51 22.88 -18.51
CA ASP A 34 27.79 22.17 -17.44
C ASP A 34 28.04 20.64 -17.56
N PRO A 35 28.32 19.90 -16.47
CA PRO A 35 28.46 18.44 -16.55
C PRO A 35 27.24 17.84 -17.26
N ALA A 36 27.52 17.10 -18.33
CA ALA A 36 26.57 16.63 -19.33
C ALA A 36 25.23 16.15 -18.75
N VAL A 37 24.17 16.92 -18.98
CA VAL A 37 22.79 16.44 -18.87
C VAL A 37 22.64 15.32 -19.90
N SER A 38 22.32 14.10 -19.44
CA SER A 38 22.01 12.99 -20.33
C SER A 38 20.90 13.41 -21.31
N PRO A 39 21.00 13.05 -22.60
CA PRO A 39 19.95 13.35 -23.56
C PRO A 39 18.61 12.72 -23.12
N PRO A 40 17.45 13.34 -23.43
CA PRO A 40 16.15 12.76 -23.12
C PRO A 40 15.97 11.42 -23.85
N VAL A 41 15.31 10.47 -23.19
CA VAL A 41 14.99 9.15 -23.77
C VAL A 41 14.09 9.31 -25.01
N LEU A 42 13.07 10.15 -24.96
CA LEU A 42 12.21 10.45 -26.12
C LEU A 42 12.56 11.80 -26.73
N SER A 43 12.76 11.81 -28.06
CA SER A 43 12.94 13.03 -28.86
C SER A 43 11.98 13.02 -30.05
N MET A 44 11.11 14.03 -30.13
CA MET A 44 10.14 14.15 -31.22
C MET A 44 10.87 14.31 -32.57
N LEU A 45 10.46 13.54 -33.58
CA LEU A 45 10.99 13.60 -34.94
C LEU A 45 10.04 14.32 -35.89
N GLY A 46 8.75 13.97 -35.84
CA GLY A 46 7.74 14.48 -36.76
C GLY A 46 6.34 14.17 -36.26
N SER A 47 5.35 14.77 -36.92
CA SER A 47 3.94 14.54 -36.62
C SER A 47 3.08 14.60 -37.88
N TYR A 48 1.94 13.92 -37.82
CA TYR A 48 0.87 13.96 -38.80
C TYR A 48 -0.39 14.50 -38.11
N ASP A 49 -1.13 15.35 -38.82
CA ASP A 49 -2.41 15.91 -38.37
C ASP A 49 -3.49 15.46 -39.35
N SER A 50 -4.53 14.81 -38.83
CA SER A 50 -5.68 14.36 -39.60
C SER A 50 -6.54 15.52 -40.14
N GLY A 51 -6.48 16.68 -39.47
CA GLY A 51 -7.32 17.84 -39.73
C GLY A 51 -8.76 17.67 -39.25
N LYS A 52 -9.04 16.70 -38.39
CA LYS A 52 -10.40 16.34 -37.94
C LYS A 52 -10.66 16.60 -36.45
N GLY A 53 -9.62 16.64 -35.61
CA GLY A 53 -9.73 16.88 -34.18
C GLY A 53 -10.04 15.59 -33.40
N GLU A 54 -10.83 15.71 -32.35
CA GLU A 54 -11.23 14.65 -31.41
C GLU A 54 -11.74 13.39 -32.10
N GLY A 55 -11.30 12.20 -31.64
CA GLY A 55 -11.63 10.88 -32.21
C GLY A 55 -10.99 10.55 -33.57
N ALA A 56 -10.04 11.36 -34.05
CA ALA A 56 -9.49 11.19 -35.41
C ALA A 56 -8.14 10.46 -35.49
N ALA A 57 -7.53 10.15 -34.35
CA ALA A 57 -6.25 9.45 -34.21
C ALA A 57 -6.20 8.71 -32.87
N GLU A 58 -6.87 7.55 -32.79
CA GLU A 58 -7.04 6.78 -31.56
C GLU A 58 -5.99 5.66 -31.46
N ILE A 59 -6.05 4.67 -32.35
CA ILE A 59 -5.13 3.52 -32.36
C ILE A 59 -4.17 3.55 -33.54
N VAL A 60 -2.90 3.19 -33.30
CA VAL A 60 -1.86 3.12 -34.34
C VAL A 60 -1.16 1.75 -34.39
N ALA A 61 -0.93 1.25 -35.61
CA ALA A 61 -0.07 0.10 -35.87
C ALA A 61 0.94 0.39 -36.99
N TYR A 62 2.10 -0.27 -36.97
CA TYR A 62 3.17 -0.07 -37.95
C TYR A 62 3.56 -1.38 -38.66
N ASP A 63 3.71 -1.31 -39.98
CA ASP A 63 4.22 -2.41 -40.80
C ASP A 63 5.68 -2.15 -41.22
N PRO A 64 6.64 -2.97 -40.79
CA PRO A 64 8.06 -2.75 -41.08
C PRO A 64 8.45 -3.05 -42.53
N GLU A 65 7.73 -3.96 -43.21
CA GLU A 65 8.03 -4.32 -44.60
C GLU A 65 7.71 -3.16 -45.56
N THR A 66 6.56 -2.51 -45.37
CA THR A 66 6.09 -1.41 -46.21
C THR A 66 6.43 -0.03 -45.65
N ARG A 67 6.89 0.04 -44.39
CA ARG A 67 7.19 1.27 -43.63
C ARG A 67 5.96 2.18 -43.54
N ARG A 68 4.81 1.58 -43.25
CA ARG A 68 3.53 2.29 -43.17
C ARG A 68 2.98 2.24 -41.76
N ALA A 69 2.45 3.36 -41.30
CA ALA A 69 1.58 3.39 -40.13
C ALA A 69 0.11 3.39 -40.56
N PHE A 70 -0.72 2.73 -39.77
CA PHE A 70 -2.16 2.64 -39.92
C PHE A 70 -2.77 3.26 -38.67
N VAL A 71 -3.53 4.33 -38.84
CA VAL A 71 -4.08 5.13 -37.73
C VAL A 71 -5.60 5.12 -37.83
N VAL A 72 -6.27 4.67 -36.77
CA VAL A 72 -7.73 4.68 -36.68
C VAL A 72 -8.23 6.12 -36.57
N ASN A 73 -9.29 6.42 -37.33
CA ASN A 73 -9.99 7.69 -37.34
C ASN A 73 -11.49 7.39 -37.28
N ALA A 74 -12.04 7.39 -36.07
CA ALA A 74 -13.43 7.05 -35.85
C ALA A 74 -14.39 8.10 -36.44
N VAL A 75 -14.02 9.39 -36.39
CA VAL A 75 -14.83 10.48 -36.94
C VAL A 75 -15.24 10.27 -38.40
N ASP A 76 -14.30 9.85 -39.25
CA ASP A 76 -14.57 9.59 -40.66
C ASP A 76 -14.88 8.10 -40.95
N ALA A 77 -14.92 7.25 -39.91
CA ALA A 77 -15.00 5.78 -40.01
C ALA A 77 -13.95 5.22 -40.98
N THR A 78 -12.68 5.58 -40.76
CA THR A 78 -11.56 5.17 -41.62
C THR A 78 -10.32 4.74 -40.86
N VAL A 79 -9.41 4.07 -41.58
CA VAL A 79 -8.01 3.88 -41.16
C VAL A 79 -7.11 4.67 -42.13
N ASP A 80 -6.45 5.69 -41.61
CA ASP A 80 -5.47 6.49 -42.33
C ASP A 80 -4.16 5.73 -42.50
N VAL A 81 -3.67 5.63 -43.74
CA VAL A 81 -2.42 4.95 -44.07
C VAL A 81 -1.35 5.98 -44.36
N LEU A 82 -0.30 6.00 -43.55
CA LEU A 82 0.80 6.95 -43.61
C LEU A 82 2.08 6.27 -44.13
N ASP A 83 2.82 6.96 -44.99
CA ASP A 83 4.17 6.63 -45.42
C ASP A 83 5.16 7.16 -44.38
N LEU A 84 5.89 6.24 -43.73
CA LEU A 84 6.92 6.56 -42.74
C LEU A 84 8.33 6.24 -43.23
N LEU A 85 8.58 6.21 -44.55
CA LEU A 85 9.95 6.10 -45.06
C LEU A 85 10.89 7.16 -44.48
N TYR A 86 10.35 8.35 -44.18
CA TYR A 86 11.01 9.46 -43.49
C TYR A 86 10.18 9.84 -42.25
N PRO A 87 10.46 9.25 -41.07
CA PRO A 87 9.68 9.48 -39.84
C PRO A 87 9.57 10.94 -39.41
N GLU A 88 10.53 11.79 -39.79
CA GLU A 88 10.49 13.23 -39.54
C GLU A 88 9.42 13.96 -40.36
N ARG A 89 8.88 13.32 -41.40
CA ARG A 89 7.91 13.90 -42.35
C ARG A 89 6.88 12.84 -42.77
N PRO A 90 6.04 12.35 -41.84
CA PRO A 90 5.00 11.38 -42.15
C PRO A 90 4.04 11.93 -43.20
N ARG A 91 3.61 11.10 -44.15
CA ARG A 91 2.73 11.52 -45.25
C ARG A 91 1.57 10.57 -45.45
N LYS A 92 0.34 11.07 -45.38
CA LYS A 92 -0.86 10.32 -45.75
C LYS A 92 -0.80 9.84 -47.20
N ILE A 93 -0.94 8.53 -47.40
CA ILE A 93 -1.04 7.89 -48.71
C ILE A 93 -2.51 7.84 -49.13
N ARG A 94 -3.38 7.32 -48.26
CA ARG A 94 -4.81 7.07 -48.49
C ARG A 94 -5.50 6.72 -47.17
N SER A 95 -6.84 6.77 -47.12
CA SER A 95 -7.66 6.18 -46.05
C SER A 95 -8.40 4.93 -46.53
N LEU A 96 -8.49 3.90 -45.67
CA LEU A 96 -9.35 2.74 -45.82
C LEU A 96 -10.71 3.06 -45.21
N ARG A 97 -11.80 2.98 -45.99
CA ARG A 97 -13.15 3.27 -45.49
C ARG A 97 -13.81 2.00 -44.97
N VAL A 98 -14.31 2.05 -43.74
CA VAL A 98 -14.96 0.92 -43.06
C VAL A 98 -16.25 0.51 -43.79
N GLY A 99 -17.14 1.46 -44.10
CA GLY A 99 -18.39 1.20 -44.81
C GLY A 99 -18.25 0.64 -46.24
N ALA A 100 -17.02 0.53 -46.76
CA ALA A 100 -16.77 -0.20 -48.01
C ALA A 100 -16.73 -1.73 -47.83
N VAL A 101 -16.65 -2.22 -46.59
CA VAL A 101 -16.66 -3.64 -46.22
C VAL A 101 -18.10 -4.16 -46.15
N ALA A 102 -18.96 -3.48 -45.39
CA ALA A 102 -20.40 -3.71 -45.34
C ALA A 102 -21.15 -2.39 -45.03
N PRO A 103 -22.41 -2.23 -45.48
CA PRO A 103 -23.14 -0.97 -45.38
C PRO A 103 -23.66 -0.61 -43.98
N ASP A 104 -23.81 -1.60 -43.08
CA ASP A 104 -24.45 -1.47 -41.77
C ASP A 104 -23.42 -1.51 -40.61
N LEU A 105 -22.20 -1.01 -40.85
CA LEU A 105 -21.11 -0.97 -39.87
C LEU A 105 -20.97 0.43 -39.27
N GLY A 106 -20.56 0.48 -38.00
CA GLY A 106 -20.17 1.70 -37.30
C GLY A 106 -18.70 2.09 -37.60
N SER A 107 -18.00 2.50 -36.55
CA SER A 107 -16.60 2.94 -36.63
C SER A 107 -15.58 1.79 -36.70
N ALA A 108 -14.32 2.13 -36.98
CA ALA A 108 -13.20 1.26 -36.64
C ALA A 108 -12.70 1.64 -35.25
N ASN A 109 -12.42 0.63 -34.41
CA ASN A 109 -11.99 0.86 -33.03
C ASN A 109 -10.49 0.58 -32.89
N SER A 110 -9.99 -0.49 -33.51
CA SER A 110 -8.58 -0.87 -33.40
C SER A 110 -7.99 -1.42 -34.70
N VAL A 111 -6.67 -1.39 -34.80
CA VAL A 111 -5.90 -1.87 -35.95
C VAL A 111 -4.63 -2.60 -35.50
N ALA A 112 -4.34 -3.73 -36.13
CA ALA A 112 -3.10 -4.48 -35.93
C ALA A 112 -2.48 -4.87 -37.26
N VAL A 113 -1.14 -5.00 -37.29
CA VAL A 113 -0.40 -5.43 -38.49
C VAL A 113 0.64 -6.49 -38.17
N LYS A 114 0.66 -7.55 -38.98
CA LYS A 114 1.68 -8.60 -38.91
C LYS A 114 1.83 -9.26 -40.28
N ASN A 115 3.06 -9.56 -40.70
CA ASN A 115 3.34 -10.33 -41.93
C ASN A 115 2.60 -9.80 -43.18
N ASN A 116 2.62 -8.48 -43.44
CA ASN A 116 1.93 -7.80 -44.55
C ASN A 116 0.38 -7.95 -44.53
N LEU A 117 -0.18 -8.28 -43.37
CA LEU A 117 -1.62 -8.38 -43.13
C LEU A 117 -2.06 -7.33 -42.12
N VAL A 118 -2.99 -6.47 -42.53
CA VAL A 118 -3.65 -5.48 -41.67
C VAL A 118 -5.00 -6.05 -41.25
N ALA A 119 -5.27 -6.09 -39.94
CA ALA A 119 -6.56 -6.42 -39.37
C ALA A 119 -7.17 -5.16 -38.74
N VAL A 120 -8.42 -4.84 -39.08
CA VAL A 120 -9.15 -3.69 -38.55
C VAL A 120 -10.38 -4.21 -37.82
N ALA A 121 -10.51 -3.86 -36.54
CA ALA A 121 -11.68 -4.13 -35.72
C ALA A 121 -12.75 -3.07 -35.97
N ILE A 122 -13.97 -3.51 -36.26
CA ILE A 122 -15.07 -2.68 -36.72
C ILE A 122 -16.34 -3.05 -35.96
N GLU A 123 -16.92 -2.08 -35.27
CA GLU A 123 -18.21 -2.24 -34.59
C GLU A 123 -19.39 -2.26 -35.58
N ALA A 124 -20.49 -2.86 -35.12
CA ALA A 124 -21.77 -2.77 -35.80
C ALA A 124 -22.51 -1.48 -35.42
N ASP A 125 -23.55 -1.11 -36.17
CA ASP A 125 -24.50 -0.07 -35.77
C ASP A 125 -25.91 -0.71 -35.61
N PRO A 126 -26.44 -0.86 -34.39
CA PRO A 126 -25.85 -0.47 -33.09
C PRO A 126 -24.70 -1.39 -32.62
N LYS A 127 -23.82 -0.86 -31.75
CA LYS A 127 -22.57 -1.52 -31.28
C LYS A 127 -22.78 -2.81 -30.50
N GLN A 128 -23.97 -3.00 -29.91
CA GLN A 128 -24.35 -4.25 -29.23
C GLN A 128 -24.51 -5.45 -30.19
N ASN A 129 -24.56 -5.23 -31.51
CA ASN A 129 -24.57 -6.33 -32.47
C ASN A 129 -23.15 -6.86 -32.75
N PRO A 130 -23.02 -8.14 -33.19
CA PRO A 130 -21.76 -8.69 -33.66
C PRO A 130 -21.04 -7.80 -34.69
N GLY A 131 -19.79 -7.44 -34.41
CA GLY A 131 -18.93 -6.67 -35.29
C GLY A 131 -18.12 -7.53 -36.26
N LEU A 132 -17.12 -6.93 -36.91
CA LEU A 132 -16.26 -7.60 -37.89
C LEU A 132 -14.77 -7.29 -37.68
N ILE A 133 -13.92 -8.25 -38.03
CA ILE A 133 -12.52 -7.98 -38.40
C ILE A 133 -12.39 -7.95 -39.92
N ALA A 134 -11.97 -6.80 -40.47
CA ALA A 134 -11.65 -6.66 -41.88
C ALA A 134 -10.14 -6.81 -42.15
N PHE A 135 -9.79 -7.62 -43.15
CA PHE A 135 -8.40 -7.91 -43.50
C PHE A 135 -7.98 -7.24 -44.81
N TYR A 136 -6.81 -6.60 -44.80
CA TYR A 136 -6.20 -5.96 -45.96
C TYR A 136 -4.73 -6.38 -46.12
N LYS A 137 -4.20 -6.32 -47.34
CA LYS A 137 -2.73 -6.34 -47.52
C LYS A 137 -2.12 -5.00 -47.16
N ALA A 138 -1.04 -4.98 -46.39
CA ALA A 138 -0.34 -3.75 -46.03
C ALA A 138 0.28 -3.06 -47.26
N ASP A 139 0.82 -3.85 -48.21
CA ASP A 139 1.51 -3.35 -49.41
C ASP A 139 0.60 -2.66 -50.45
N THR A 140 -0.54 -3.29 -50.73
CA THR A 140 -1.45 -2.95 -51.84
C THR A 140 -2.75 -2.33 -51.34
N LEU A 141 -2.99 -2.35 -50.03
CA LEU A 141 -4.22 -1.87 -49.39
C LEU A 141 -5.48 -2.58 -49.92
N ARG A 142 -5.29 -3.79 -50.46
CA ARG A 142 -6.37 -4.58 -51.05
C ARG A 142 -7.08 -5.37 -49.97
N PHE A 143 -8.40 -5.21 -49.89
CA PHE A 143 -9.28 -6.03 -49.06
C PHE A 143 -9.19 -7.52 -49.42
N LEU A 144 -9.10 -8.37 -48.41
CA LEU A 144 -8.92 -9.82 -48.53
C LEU A 144 -10.16 -10.61 -48.09
N GLY A 145 -10.90 -10.09 -47.13
CA GLY A 145 -12.06 -10.73 -46.52
C GLY A 145 -12.34 -10.12 -45.14
N ALA A 146 -13.47 -10.51 -44.55
CA ALA A 146 -13.82 -10.15 -43.19
C ALA A 146 -14.35 -11.37 -42.43
N VAL A 147 -14.25 -11.36 -41.11
CA VAL A 147 -14.72 -12.41 -40.20
C VAL A 147 -15.61 -11.74 -39.15
N GLU A 148 -16.79 -12.31 -38.91
CA GLU A 148 -17.71 -11.88 -37.85
C GLU A 148 -17.15 -12.26 -36.47
N VAL A 149 -17.29 -11.36 -35.51
CA VAL A 149 -16.79 -11.48 -34.14
C VAL A 149 -17.87 -11.06 -33.13
N GLY A 150 -17.53 -10.89 -31.85
CA GLY A 150 -18.48 -10.50 -30.81
C GLY A 150 -18.99 -9.05 -30.95
N ALA A 151 -19.84 -8.64 -30.02
CA ALA A 151 -20.33 -7.26 -29.93
C ALA A 151 -19.19 -6.32 -29.52
N LEU A 152 -19.16 -5.13 -30.12
CA LEU A 152 -18.13 -4.10 -29.90
C LEU A 152 -16.68 -4.68 -29.88
N PRO A 153 -16.13 -5.07 -31.04
CA PRO A 153 -14.74 -5.51 -31.13
C PRO A 153 -13.82 -4.32 -30.92
N ASP A 154 -13.39 -4.17 -29.68
CA ASP A 154 -12.67 -2.99 -29.22
C ASP A 154 -11.19 -3.08 -29.60
N MET A 155 -10.47 -4.08 -29.09
CA MET A 155 -9.04 -4.26 -29.35
C MET A 155 -8.72 -5.49 -30.21
N VAL A 156 -7.68 -5.38 -31.06
CA VAL A 156 -7.19 -6.49 -31.88
C VAL A 156 -5.66 -6.65 -31.81
N THR A 157 -5.18 -7.89 -31.70
CA THR A 157 -3.74 -8.19 -31.70
C THR A 157 -3.41 -9.56 -32.31
N PHE A 158 -2.18 -9.73 -32.82
CA PHE A 158 -1.69 -11.00 -33.38
C PHE A 158 -0.88 -11.79 -32.36
N THR A 159 -0.92 -13.12 -32.44
CA THR A 159 0.12 -13.95 -31.83
C THR A 159 1.50 -13.62 -32.42
N PRO A 160 2.60 -13.85 -31.68
CA PRO A 160 3.95 -13.53 -32.16
C PRO A 160 4.31 -14.12 -33.53
N ASP A 161 3.79 -15.30 -33.85
CA ASP A 161 3.97 -15.98 -35.14
C ASP A 161 3.03 -15.50 -36.27
N GLY A 162 2.04 -14.68 -35.93
CA GLY A 162 1.02 -14.16 -36.84
C GLY A 162 0.01 -15.19 -37.35
N GLN A 163 -0.06 -16.37 -36.74
CA GLN A 163 -1.00 -17.43 -37.17
C GLN A 163 -2.37 -17.33 -36.52
N THR A 164 -2.51 -16.64 -35.39
CA THR A 164 -3.79 -16.40 -34.74
C THR A 164 -3.95 -14.90 -34.47
N LEU A 165 -5.16 -14.39 -34.69
CA LEU A 165 -5.56 -13.05 -34.27
C LEU A 165 -6.52 -13.16 -33.09
N LEU A 166 -6.32 -12.33 -32.07
CA LEU A 166 -7.20 -12.21 -30.92
C LEU A 166 -7.94 -10.88 -30.99
N VAL A 167 -9.20 -10.91 -30.58
CA VAL A 167 -10.10 -9.75 -30.58
C VAL A 167 -10.83 -9.71 -29.25
N ALA A 168 -10.65 -8.64 -28.48
CA ALA A 168 -11.49 -8.36 -27.33
C ALA A 168 -12.81 -7.78 -27.84
N ASN A 169 -13.92 -8.38 -27.41
CA ASN A 169 -15.25 -7.95 -27.76
C ASN A 169 -15.88 -7.52 -26.45
N GLU A 170 -15.92 -6.22 -26.23
CA GLU A 170 -16.22 -5.59 -24.94
C GLU A 170 -17.61 -6.02 -24.47
N GLY A 171 -18.59 -5.99 -25.36
CA GLY A 171 -19.95 -6.39 -25.02
C GLY A 171 -20.71 -5.34 -24.21
N GLU A 172 -20.32 -4.08 -24.32
CA GLU A 172 -20.92 -2.95 -23.61
C GLU A 172 -22.46 -2.86 -23.78
N PRO A 173 -23.21 -2.52 -22.71
CA PRO A 173 -24.65 -2.35 -22.76
C PRO A 173 -25.07 -1.12 -23.60
N SER A 174 -26.33 -1.10 -24.04
CA SER A 174 -26.92 0.11 -24.61
C SER A 174 -27.09 1.21 -23.55
N ASP A 175 -27.14 2.49 -23.95
CA ASP A 175 -27.29 3.64 -23.02
C ASP A 175 -28.46 3.53 -22.03
N ASP A 176 -29.55 2.85 -22.43
CA ASP A 176 -30.73 2.61 -21.59
C ASP A 176 -30.63 1.33 -20.73
N TYR A 177 -29.51 0.62 -20.85
CA TYR A 177 -29.17 -0.64 -20.18
C TYR A 177 -30.14 -1.81 -20.48
N LEU A 178 -30.93 -1.71 -21.57
CA LEU A 178 -31.92 -2.73 -21.93
C LEU A 178 -31.36 -3.83 -22.84
N ASN A 179 -30.25 -3.58 -23.52
CA ASN A 179 -29.54 -4.55 -24.35
C ASN A 179 -28.09 -4.65 -23.90
N ASP A 180 -27.77 -5.73 -23.18
CA ASP A 180 -26.49 -5.97 -22.53
C ASP A 180 -25.92 -7.31 -23.07
N PRO A 181 -25.14 -7.29 -24.16
CA PRO A 181 -24.55 -8.49 -24.73
C PRO A 181 -23.49 -9.11 -23.82
N GLU A 182 -23.10 -10.36 -24.09
CA GLU A 182 -21.99 -10.98 -23.34
C GLU A 182 -20.65 -10.53 -23.92
N GLY A 183 -19.76 -10.02 -23.08
CA GLY A 183 -18.36 -9.82 -23.43
C GLY A 183 -17.65 -11.14 -23.77
N SER A 184 -16.65 -11.09 -24.65
CA SER A 184 -15.94 -12.30 -25.10
C SER A 184 -14.62 -12.02 -25.80
N ILE A 185 -13.79 -13.06 -25.98
CA ILE A 185 -12.57 -12.99 -26.76
C ILE A 185 -12.69 -13.89 -27.99
N THR A 186 -12.53 -13.32 -29.19
CA THR A 186 -12.56 -14.08 -30.45
C THR A 186 -11.16 -14.39 -30.94
N LEU A 187 -10.90 -15.66 -31.24
CA LEU A 187 -9.64 -16.18 -31.77
C LEU A 187 -9.83 -16.62 -33.23
N ILE A 188 -9.17 -15.92 -34.14
CA ILE A 188 -9.23 -16.18 -35.58
C ILE A 188 -7.96 -16.91 -36.01
N ASP A 189 -8.12 -18.18 -36.41
CA ASP A 189 -7.04 -18.98 -37.00
C ASP A 189 -6.79 -18.52 -38.44
N LEU A 190 -5.56 -18.08 -38.71
CA LEU A 190 -5.06 -17.59 -39.99
C LEU A 190 -4.00 -18.52 -40.61
N SER A 191 -3.75 -19.70 -40.03
CA SER A 191 -2.74 -20.67 -40.49
C SER A 191 -2.95 -21.12 -41.95
N ARG A 192 -4.19 -21.04 -42.46
CA ARG A 192 -4.56 -21.34 -43.85
C ARG A 192 -4.88 -20.10 -44.70
N GLY A 193 -4.55 -18.92 -44.18
CA GLY A 193 -4.80 -17.61 -44.76
C GLY A 193 -6.24 -17.12 -44.60
N VAL A 194 -6.43 -15.79 -44.76
CA VAL A 194 -7.71 -15.07 -44.52
C VAL A 194 -8.94 -15.71 -45.16
N ARG A 195 -8.82 -16.25 -46.39
CA ARG A 195 -9.96 -16.86 -47.10
C ARG A 195 -10.48 -18.15 -46.46
N GLN A 196 -9.67 -18.78 -45.63
CA GLN A 196 -9.99 -20.00 -44.89
C GLN A 196 -9.92 -19.75 -43.38
N ALA A 197 -10.01 -18.49 -42.96
CA ALA A 197 -9.97 -18.13 -41.56
C ALA A 197 -11.17 -18.76 -40.83
N THR A 198 -10.92 -19.24 -39.61
CA THR A 198 -11.98 -19.77 -38.74
C THR A 198 -11.90 -19.09 -37.38
N ALA A 199 -13.03 -18.61 -36.89
CA ALA A 199 -13.15 -18.00 -35.57
C ALA A 199 -13.61 -19.03 -34.52
N ARG A 200 -13.10 -18.88 -33.30
CA ARG A 200 -13.56 -19.54 -32.09
C ARG A 200 -13.68 -18.48 -30.99
N THR A 201 -14.60 -18.67 -30.06
CA THR A 201 -14.85 -17.70 -28.99
C THR A 201 -14.48 -18.31 -27.64
N ALA A 202 -13.66 -17.60 -26.88
CA ALA A 202 -13.49 -17.80 -25.46
C ALA A 202 -14.52 -16.90 -24.74
N ASP A 203 -15.53 -17.51 -24.13
CA ASP A 203 -16.59 -16.81 -23.39
C ASP A 203 -16.42 -16.94 -21.87
N PHE A 204 -17.25 -16.21 -21.12
CA PHE A 204 -17.24 -16.20 -19.66
C PHE A 204 -18.38 -17.01 -19.03
N ARG A 205 -19.16 -17.78 -19.80
CA ARG A 205 -20.38 -18.45 -19.30
C ARG A 205 -20.09 -19.46 -18.20
N ALA A 206 -18.89 -20.06 -18.21
CA ALA A 206 -18.42 -20.97 -17.16
C ALA A 206 -18.28 -20.30 -15.77
N PHE A 207 -18.31 -18.97 -15.71
CA PHE A 207 -18.20 -18.18 -14.48
C PHE A 207 -19.55 -17.68 -13.95
N ASN A 208 -20.66 -17.85 -14.68
CA ASN A 208 -21.99 -17.37 -14.27
C ASN A 208 -22.42 -17.88 -12.88
N ASP A 209 -22.09 -19.14 -12.55
CA ASP A 209 -22.40 -19.72 -11.25
C ASP A 209 -21.38 -19.36 -10.14
N GLN A 210 -20.38 -18.51 -10.44
CA GLN A 210 -19.25 -18.19 -9.56
C GLN A 210 -19.29 -16.75 -9.00
N VAL A 211 -20.37 -16.00 -9.19
CA VAL A 211 -20.49 -14.59 -8.75
C VAL A 211 -20.07 -14.38 -7.28
N THR A 212 -20.49 -15.25 -6.36
CA THR A 212 -20.12 -15.16 -4.94
C THR A 212 -18.62 -15.35 -4.71
N ARG A 213 -17.98 -16.26 -5.45
CA ARG A 213 -16.53 -16.47 -5.39
C ARG A 213 -15.80 -15.23 -5.91
N LEU A 214 -16.20 -14.74 -7.09
CA LEU A 214 -15.55 -13.62 -7.77
C LEU A 214 -15.63 -12.33 -6.95
N ARG A 215 -16.81 -11.98 -6.44
CA ARG A 215 -16.97 -10.83 -5.53
C ARG A 215 -16.13 -10.99 -4.26
N LYS A 216 -16.08 -12.20 -3.68
CA LYS A 216 -15.30 -12.46 -2.46
C LYS A 216 -13.80 -12.24 -2.66
N ILE A 217 -13.26 -12.52 -3.84
CA ILE A 217 -11.84 -12.30 -4.15
C ILE A 217 -11.55 -10.87 -4.64
N GLY A 218 -12.58 -10.03 -4.84
CA GLY A 218 -12.43 -8.62 -5.18
C GLY A 218 -12.72 -8.26 -6.64
N VAL A 219 -13.23 -9.18 -7.46
CA VAL A 219 -13.72 -8.85 -8.81
C VAL A 219 -15.06 -8.12 -8.66
N ARG A 220 -15.20 -6.98 -9.34
CA ARG A 220 -16.44 -6.21 -9.34
C ARG A 220 -17.39 -6.84 -10.35
N ILE A 221 -18.54 -7.31 -9.87
CA ILE A 221 -19.66 -7.80 -10.68
C ILE A 221 -20.89 -7.11 -10.10
N TYR A 222 -21.50 -6.17 -10.81
CA TYR A 222 -22.45 -5.21 -10.23
C TYR A 222 -23.48 -4.65 -11.22
N GLY A 223 -23.39 -4.99 -12.50
CA GLY A 223 -24.35 -4.63 -13.53
C GLY A 223 -25.79 -5.05 -13.17
N PRO A 224 -26.78 -4.19 -13.44
CA PRO A 224 -28.17 -4.44 -13.07
C PRO A 224 -28.76 -5.65 -13.81
N ASN A 225 -29.03 -6.73 -13.06
CA ASN A 225 -29.57 -8.00 -13.56
C ASN A 225 -28.67 -8.75 -14.56
N ALA A 226 -27.39 -8.40 -14.62
CA ALA A 226 -26.42 -9.04 -15.50
C ALA A 226 -26.00 -10.44 -14.96
N SER A 227 -25.77 -11.37 -15.89
CA SER A 227 -24.93 -12.54 -15.60
C SER A 227 -23.46 -12.13 -15.52
N VAL A 228 -22.59 -12.97 -14.95
CA VAL A 228 -21.14 -12.69 -14.94
C VAL A 228 -20.61 -12.48 -16.36
N ALA A 229 -21.12 -13.24 -17.35
CA ALA A 229 -20.67 -13.12 -18.73
C ALA A 229 -21.11 -11.83 -19.44
N GLN A 230 -22.19 -11.19 -18.98
CA GLN A 230 -22.60 -9.87 -19.45
C GLN A 230 -21.84 -8.77 -18.72
N ASP A 231 -21.63 -8.95 -17.42
CA ASP A 231 -20.92 -7.98 -16.58
C ASP A 231 -19.42 -7.88 -16.89
N LEU A 232 -18.81 -8.84 -17.59
CA LEU A 232 -17.39 -8.81 -17.88
C LEU A 232 -17.14 -8.19 -19.26
N GLU A 233 -16.47 -7.03 -19.28
CA GLU A 233 -16.19 -6.22 -20.48
C GLU A 233 -14.68 -6.29 -20.81
N PRO A 234 -14.25 -7.09 -21.81
CA PRO A 234 -12.83 -7.20 -22.19
C PRO A 234 -12.39 -6.08 -23.13
N GLU A 235 -11.25 -5.47 -22.83
CA GLU A 235 -10.70 -4.33 -23.59
C GLU A 235 -9.35 -4.67 -24.22
N TYR A 236 -8.21 -4.53 -23.53
CA TYR A 236 -6.90 -4.76 -24.13
C TYR A 236 -6.35 -6.14 -23.91
N ILE A 237 -5.67 -6.67 -24.94
CA ILE A 237 -5.05 -8.00 -24.94
C ILE A 237 -3.53 -7.89 -25.04
N THR A 238 -2.81 -8.62 -24.18
CA THR A 238 -1.39 -8.90 -24.39
C THR A 238 -1.14 -10.41 -24.48
N VAL A 239 -0.20 -10.83 -25.34
CA VAL A 239 0.03 -12.25 -25.68
C VAL A 239 1.44 -12.66 -25.26
N SER A 240 1.56 -13.85 -24.65
CA SER A 240 2.85 -14.43 -24.25
C SER A 240 3.79 -14.66 -25.45
N ASP A 241 5.10 -14.61 -25.22
CA ASP A 241 6.12 -14.82 -26.25
C ASP A 241 5.97 -16.15 -27.01
N ASP A 242 5.45 -17.18 -26.35
CA ASP A 242 5.19 -18.49 -26.95
C ASP A 242 3.84 -18.58 -27.70
N GLY A 243 3.00 -17.55 -27.62
CA GLY A 243 1.69 -17.49 -28.26
C GLY A 243 0.63 -18.44 -27.70
N HIS A 244 0.82 -18.99 -26.51
CA HIS A 244 -0.13 -19.94 -25.90
C HIS A 244 -1.09 -19.30 -24.88
N THR A 245 -0.69 -18.19 -24.27
CA THR A 245 -1.48 -17.50 -23.24
C THR A 245 -1.72 -16.05 -23.65
N ALA A 246 -2.90 -15.54 -23.36
CA ALA A 246 -3.17 -14.11 -23.40
C ALA A 246 -3.73 -13.63 -22.06
N TRP A 247 -3.45 -12.38 -21.73
CA TRP A 247 -4.05 -11.67 -20.61
C TRP A 247 -4.87 -10.53 -21.17
N VAL A 248 -6.09 -10.37 -20.64
CA VAL A 248 -7.05 -9.39 -21.12
C VAL A 248 -7.55 -8.55 -19.96
N THR A 249 -7.54 -7.22 -20.11
CA THR A 249 -8.10 -6.32 -19.12
C THR A 249 -9.61 -6.41 -19.06
N LEU A 250 -10.15 -6.22 -17.85
CA LEU A 250 -11.57 -6.15 -17.54
C LEU A 250 -11.74 -4.90 -16.64
N GLN A 251 -11.73 -3.73 -17.26
CA GLN A 251 -11.47 -2.46 -16.60
C GLN A 251 -12.50 -2.16 -15.51
N GLU A 252 -13.77 -2.19 -15.85
CA GLU A 252 -14.93 -1.93 -14.98
C GLU A 252 -14.95 -2.95 -13.84
N ASN A 253 -14.50 -4.17 -14.12
CA ASN A 253 -14.46 -5.27 -13.16
C ASN A 253 -13.22 -5.24 -12.25
N ASN A 254 -12.26 -4.35 -12.53
CA ASN A 254 -10.97 -4.25 -11.86
C ASN A 254 -10.23 -5.60 -11.79
N ALA A 255 -10.17 -6.29 -12.93
CA ALA A 255 -9.67 -7.66 -13.04
C ALA A 255 -8.92 -7.91 -14.35
N LEU A 256 -8.30 -9.09 -14.46
CA LEU A 256 -7.74 -9.64 -15.69
C LEU A 256 -8.37 -11.00 -16.02
N ALA A 257 -8.66 -11.26 -17.29
CA ALA A 257 -8.96 -12.59 -17.79
C ALA A 257 -7.67 -13.28 -18.31
N VAL A 258 -7.48 -14.56 -17.96
CA VAL A 258 -6.38 -15.38 -18.47
C VAL A 258 -6.91 -16.35 -19.52
N VAL A 259 -6.47 -16.20 -20.77
CA VAL A 259 -6.97 -16.95 -21.93
C VAL A 259 -5.96 -17.98 -22.40
N ASP A 260 -6.42 -19.22 -22.61
CA ASP A 260 -5.68 -20.24 -23.34
C ASP A 260 -5.98 -20.17 -24.83
N ILE A 261 -4.98 -19.79 -25.61
CA ILE A 261 -5.11 -19.57 -27.05
C ILE A 261 -5.39 -20.89 -27.81
N PRO A 262 -4.68 -22.00 -27.56
CA PRO A 262 -4.93 -23.26 -28.24
C PRO A 262 -6.36 -23.77 -28.06
N SER A 263 -6.93 -23.74 -26.85
CA SER A 263 -8.29 -24.22 -26.61
C SER A 263 -9.38 -23.18 -26.85
N ALA A 264 -9.03 -21.89 -26.96
CA ALA A 264 -9.98 -20.77 -26.98
C ALA A 264 -10.88 -20.78 -25.74
N THR A 265 -10.27 -20.78 -24.55
CA THR A 265 -11.00 -20.77 -23.27
C THR A 265 -10.44 -19.75 -22.31
N VAL A 266 -11.31 -19.10 -21.53
CA VAL A 266 -10.92 -18.30 -20.36
C VAL A 266 -10.67 -19.28 -19.20
N ARG A 267 -9.44 -19.32 -18.70
CA ARG A 267 -9.01 -20.23 -17.62
C ARG A 267 -9.29 -19.68 -16.23
N ASP A 268 -9.10 -18.39 -16.04
CA ASP A 268 -9.29 -17.74 -14.74
C ASP A 268 -9.59 -16.25 -14.89
N ILE A 269 -10.13 -15.67 -13.82
CA ILE A 269 -10.35 -14.23 -13.65
C ILE A 269 -9.60 -13.82 -12.39
N VAL A 270 -8.64 -12.91 -12.53
CA VAL A 270 -7.73 -12.51 -11.47
C VAL A 270 -8.08 -11.09 -11.00
N PRO A 271 -8.41 -10.88 -9.72
CA PRO A 271 -8.71 -9.55 -9.18
C PRO A 271 -7.43 -8.74 -9.00
N LEU A 272 -7.50 -7.43 -9.25
CA LEU A 272 -6.35 -6.52 -9.12
C LEU A 272 -6.26 -5.86 -7.73
N GLY A 273 -7.32 -5.94 -6.92
CA GLY A 273 -7.36 -5.34 -5.60
C GLY A 273 -7.48 -3.81 -5.65
N VAL A 274 -7.14 -3.13 -4.55
CA VAL A 274 -7.23 -1.68 -4.44
C VAL A 274 -5.97 -1.08 -3.85
N LYS A 275 -5.82 0.22 -4.04
CA LYS A 275 -4.68 1.04 -3.64
C LYS A 275 -5.13 2.09 -2.61
N SER A 276 -4.43 2.28 -1.51
CA SER A 276 -4.89 3.18 -0.41
C SER A 276 -4.25 4.56 -0.48
N TYR A 277 -5.09 5.61 -0.45
CA TYR A 277 -4.64 7.00 -0.39
C TYR A 277 -4.61 7.57 1.04
N TYR A 278 -4.88 6.75 2.07
CA TYR A 278 -5.07 7.25 3.44
C TYR A 278 -3.78 7.48 4.23
N PHE A 279 -2.72 6.73 3.91
CA PHE A 279 -1.41 6.87 4.56
C PHE A 279 -0.30 6.00 3.95
N SER A 280 -0.64 4.88 3.31
CA SER A 280 0.32 3.82 2.95
C SER A 280 0.10 3.26 1.55
N GLY A 281 1.15 3.29 0.72
CA GLY A 281 1.23 2.58 -0.56
C GLY A 281 2.06 1.29 -0.47
N PRO A 282 2.59 0.81 -1.60
CA PRO A 282 3.47 -0.36 -1.67
C PRO A 282 4.56 -0.30 -0.62
N ALA A 283 4.68 -1.39 0.12
CA ALA A 283 5.72 -1.60 1.10
C ALA A 283 6.75 -2.59 0.55
N THR A 284 8.03 -2.34 0.83
CA THR A 284 9.12 -3.29 0.58
C THR A 284 9.83 -3.61 1.87
N LEU A 285 10.34 -4.84 2.01
CA LEU A 285 11.05 -5.31 3.19
C LEU A 285 12.47 -5.73 2.86
N LYS A 286 13.43 -5.23 3.64
CA LYS A 286 14.81 -5.75 3.70
C LYS A 286 15.05 -6.36 5.08
N LYS A 287 15.60 -7.57 5.11
CA LYS A 287 15.87 -8.32 6.34
C LYS A 287 17.36 -8.39 6.61
N PHE A 288 17.75 -8.17 7.86
CA PHE A 288 19.14 -8.16 8.31
C PHE A 288 19.27 -9.06 9.54
N ASN A 289 20.14 -10.07 9.45
CA ASN A 289 20.39 -10.98 10.55
C ASN A 289 21.45 -10.39 11.47
N PHE A 290 21.24 -10.54 12.78
CA PHE A 290 22.28 -10.23 13.75
C PHE A 290 23.45 -11.23 13.62
N PRO A 291 24.69 -10.81 13.95
CA PRO A 291 25.79 -11.74 14.11
C PRO A 291 25.53 -12.71 15.27
N GLU A 292 26.40 -13.71 15.43
CA GLU A 292 26.30 -14.63 16.56
C GLU A 292 26.31 -13.86 17.89
N LEU A 293 25.22 -14.04 18.66
CA LEU A 293 24.99 -13.26 19.86
C LEU A 293 25.87 -13.75 21.03
N PRO A 294 26.36 -12.84 21.90
CA PRO A 294 27.24 -13.20 23.02
C PRO A 294 26.60 -14.22 23.98
N VAL A 295 27.42 -15.10 24.55
CA VAL A 295 27.00 -15.98 25.64
C VAL A 295 26.72 -15.16 26.90
N ILE A 296 25.57 -15.37 27.53
CA ILE A 296 25.15 -14.68 28.76
C ILE A 296 25.21 -15.59 29.99
N GLY A 297 25.24 -16.90 29.80
CA GLY A 297 25.37 -17.85 30.90
C GLY A 297 25.27 -19.30 30.44
N THR A 298 25.33 -20.21 31.42
CA THR A 298 25.05 -21.63 31.22
C THR A 298 24.09 -22.12 32.28
N THR A 299 23.29 -23.14 31.96
CA THR A 299 22.44 -23.82 32.94
C THR A 299 23.29 -24.56 33.99
N GLU A 300 22.72 -24.75 35.18
CA GLU A 300 23.40 -25.41 36.31
C GLU A 300 23.71 -26.89 36.01
N VAL A 301 22.85 -27.57 35.25
CA VAL A 301 23.01 -28.97 34.83
C VAL A 301 23.30 -29.02 33.33
N CYS A 302 24.33 -29.79 32.95
CA CYS A 302 24.78 -30.00 31.57
C CYS A 302 25.41 -28.79 30.85
N HIS A 303 25.45 -27.60 31.48
CA HIS A 303 26.11 -26.40 30.95
C HIS A 303 25.59 -25.97 29.57
N GLU A 304 24.27 -26.05 29.37
CA GLU A 304 23.64 -25.58 28.12
C GLU A 304 23.92 -24.08 27.96
N VAL A 305 24.39 -23.68 26.78
CA VAL A 305 24.85 -22.32 26.51
C VAL A 305 23.66 -21.43 26.19
N LEU A 306 23.40 -20.44 27.03
CA LEU A 306 22.41 -19.39 26.79
C LEU A 306 23.10 -18.19 26.15
N ARG A 307 22.53 -17.71 25.05
CA ARG A 307 23.00 -16.53 24.33
C ARG A 307 22.06 -15.37 24.58
N LEU A 308 22.59 -14.17 24.43
CA LEU A 308 21.80 -12.95 24.41
C LEU A 308 20.69 -13.06 23.37
N GLY A 309 19.54 -12.48 23.68
CA GLY A 309 18.32 -12.47 22.90
C GLY A 309 17.28 -11.71 23.71
N GLY A 310 16.01 -12.06 23.57
CA GLY A 310 14.97 -11.45 24.40
C GLY A 310 14.73 -10.00 24.05
N PHE A 311 14.98 -9.60 22.79
CA PHE A 311 14.98 -8.18 22.43
C PHE A 311 13.56 -7.66 22.30
N SER A 312 13.12 -6.92 23.31
CA SER A 312 11.87 -6.19 23.32
C SER A 312 12.15 -4.69 23.16
N GLY A 313 11.24 -3.97 22.48
CA GLY A 313 11.33 -2.54 22.21
C GLY A 313 12.42 -2.14 21.20
N LEU A 314 12.16 -1.08 20.43
CA LEU A 314 13.16 -0.50 19.54
C LEU A 314 13.04 1.02 19.45
N ALA A 315 14.13 1.73 19.72
CA ALA A 315 14.22 3.16 19.45
C ALA A 315 15.33 3.46 18.45
N PHE A 316 15.03 4.38 17.53
CA PHE A 316 15.99 4.90 16.58
C PHE A 316 16.77 6.08 17.18
N GLU A 317 18.09 6.02 17.13
CA GLU A 317 19.00 7.05 17.67
C GLU A 317 19.63 7.93 16.57
N GLY A 318 19.26 7.73 15.28
CA GLY A 318 19.73 8.45 14.09
C GLY A 318 20.57 7.57 13.14
N CYS A 319 20.95 7.91 11.91
CA CYS A 319 20.41 8.90 11.00
C CYS A 319 19.90 8.21 9.72
N TYR A 320 18.74 8.63 9.20
CA TYR A 320 18.35 8.49 7.80
C TYR A 320 17.97 9.90 7.32
N GLU A 321 18.47 10.30 6.14
CA GLU A 321 18.34 11.63 5.49
C GLU A 321 18.92 12.90 6.18
N SER A 322 19.72 12.79 7.26
CA SER A 322 20.38 13.96 7.89
C SER A 322 21.89 13.86 8.17
N CYS A 323 22.56 12.76 7.78
CA CYS A 323 24.00 12.55 7.96
C CYS A 323 24.61 12.00 6.65
N LYS A 324 25.85 12.38 6.29
CA LYS A 324 26.58 11.87 5.10
C LYS A 324 27.03 10.39 5.26
N THR A 325 26.28 9.56 5.99
CA THR A 325 26.69 8.22 6.43
C THR A 325 25.64 7.18 6.07
N ASP A 326 26.08 6.00 5.63
CA ASP A 326 25.21 4.84 5.32
C ASP A 326 24.86 4.01 6.58
N GLU A 327 24.75 4.65 7.74
CA GLU A 327 24.64 3.97 9.04
C GLU A 327 23.37 4.37 9.80
N LEU A 328 22.62 3.36 10.25
CA LEU A 328 21.45 3.51 11.12
C LEU A 328 21.78 3.01 12.53
N HIS A 329 21.54 3.84 13.54
CA HIS A 329 21.82 3.57 14.94
C HIS A 329 20.53 3.32 15.69
N PHE A 330 20.51 2.24 16.46
CA PHE A 330 19.35 1.82 17.23
C PHE A 330 19.74 1.45 18.66
N ILE A 331 18.76 1.53 19.54
CA ILE A 331 18.79 0.97 20.88
C ILE A 331 17.56 0.07 21.10
N THR A 332 17.80 -1.10 21.69
CA THR A 332 16.81 -2.09 22.14
C THR A 332 17.23 -2.57 23.53
N HIS A 333 16.53 -3.50 24.16
CA HIS A 333 16.96 -4.10 25.42
C HIS A 333 16.52 -5.55 25.53
N THR A 334 17.11 -6.26 26.49
CA THR A 334 16.61 -7.57 26.90
C THR A 334 15.37 -7.40 27.79
N ASP A 335 14.40 -8.29 27.66
CA ASP A 335 13.26 -8.51 28.56
C ASP A 335 13.71 -8.97 29.98
N ARG A 336 12.82 -9.67 30.71
CA ARG A 336 13.09 -10.32 32.01
C ARG A 336 14.23 -11.37 32.02
N GLY A 337 14.73 -11.83 30.88
CA GLY A 337 15.76 -12.86 30.81
C GLY A 337 15.24 -14.28 30.54
N PRO A 338 16.16 -15.24 30.33
CA PRO A 338 15.80 -16.58 29.88
C PRO A 338 14.92 -17.33 30.89
N ASN A 339 13.68 -17.60 30.48
CA ASN A 339 12.67 -18.29 31.27
C ASN A 339 11.91 -19.30 30.38
N ALA A 340 11.39 -20.36 31.00
CA ALA A 340 10.61 -21.38 30.29
C ALA A 340 9.10 -21.19 30.53
N GLU A 341 8.29 -21.84 29.69
CA GLU A 341 6.83 -21.87 29.86
C GLU A 341 6.39 -22.25 31.27
N PRO A 342 5.29 -21.65 31.76
CA PRO A 342 4.82 -21.86 33.12
C PRO A 342 4.19 -23.26 33.23
N LEU A 343 4.42 -23.92 34.36
CA LEU A 343 3.90 -25.25 34.65
C LEU A 343 3.65 -25.41 36.14
N ASP A 344 2.67 -26.24 36.50
CA ASP A 344 2.36 -26.56 37.89
C ASP A 344 3.45 -27.49 38.47
N VAL A 345 4.34 -26.95 39.30
CA VAL A 345 5.51 -27.68 39.81
C VAL A 345 5.25 -28.37 41.14
N ASP A 346 4.23 -27.95 41.89
CA ASP A 346 3.92 -28.47 43.24
C ASP A 346 2.57 -29.19 43.35
N GLY A 347 1.79 -29.22 42.26
CA GLY A 347 0.51 -29.90 42.15
C GLY A 347 -0.65 -29.12 42.78
N ASP A 348 -0.48 -27.82 43.05
CA ASP A 348 -1.52 -26.97 43.63
C ASP A 348 -2.55 -26.45 42.59
N GLY A 349 -2.33 -26.74 41.30
CA GLY A 349 -3.16 -26.30 40.19
C GLY A 349 -2.87 -24.89 39.71
N VAL A 350 -1.84 -24.23 40.24
CA VAL A 350 -1.31 -22.94 39.80
C VAL A 350 0.00 -23.20 39.06
N ALA A 351 0.22 -22.49 37.95
CA ALA A 351 1.47 -22.62 37.20
C ALA A 351 2.54 -21.68 37.75
N GLU A 352 3.75 -22.20 37.95
CA GLU A 352 4.96 -21.45 38.30
C GLU A 352 5.84 -21.24 37.07
N ARG A 353 6.64 -20.17 37.07
CA ARG A 353 7.55 -19.84 35.97
C ARG A 353 9.01 -20.21 36.27
N PRO A 354 9.61 -21.15 35.53
CA PRO A 354 11.02 -21.48 35.67
C PRO A 354 11.95 -20.43 35.06
N PHE A 355 12.94 -19.96 35.83
CA PHE A 355 14.00 -19.06 35.36
C PHE A 355 15.31 -19.83 35.19
N ALA A 356 15.90 -19.75 33.99
CA ALA A 356 17.16 -20.42 33.71
C ALA A 356 18.37 -19.64 34.27
N LEU A 357 18.29 -18.31 34.25
CA LEU A 357 19.27 -17.40 34.87
C LEU A 357 18.55 -16.41 35.80
N PRO A 358 18.20 -16.81 37.04
CA PRO A 358 17.44 -15.95 37.98
C PRO A 358 18.14 -14.62 38.33
N GLU A 359 19.47 -14.60 38.27
CA GLU A 359 20.29 -13.41 38.52
C GLU A 359 20.60 -12.62 37.23
N PHE A 360 19.90 -12.91 36.13
CA PHE A 360 20.07 -12.18 34.89
C PHE A 360 19.72 -10.71 35.11
N GLN A 361 20.65 -9.85 34.72
CA GLN A 361 20.51 -8.40 34.80
C GLN A 361 20.10 -7.89 33.41
N PRO A 362 18.87 -7.35 33.26
CA PRO A 362 18.45 -6.73 32.01
C PRO A 362 19.43 -5.65 31.57
N GLN A 363 19.62 -5.52 30.27
CA GLN A 363 20.57 -4.57 29.68
C GLN A 363 19.98 -3.99 28.40
N TRP A 364 20.16 -2.69 28.17
CA TRP A 364 19.94 -2.18 26.82
C TRP A 364 21.14 -2.47 25.92
N ARG A 365 20.87 -2.57 24.62
CA ARG A 365 21.80 -2.91 23.56
C ARG A 365 21.70 -1.86 22.47
N ARG A 366 22.82 -1.22 22.18
CA ARG A 366 22.96 -0.40 20.97
C ARG A 366 23.51 -1.24 19.84
N PHE A 367 23.06 -0.97 18.62
CA PHE A 367 23.63 -1.57 17.42
C PHE A 367 23.58 -0.59 16.25
N VAL A 368 24.43 -0.86 15.25
CA VAL A 368 24.52 -0.06 14.03
C VAL A 368 24.30 -0.96 12.84
N LEU A 369 23.36 -0.60 11.96
CA LEU A 369 23.20 -1.23 10.65
C LEU A 369 23.93 -0.39 9.60
N ASN A 370 24.83 -1.00 8.85
CA ASN A 370 25.41 -0.40 7.65
C ASN A 370 24.55 -0.75 6.43
N LEU A 371 23.96 0.24 5.78
CA LEU A 371 23.05 0.07 4.64
C LEU A 371 23.76 -0.42 3.37
N THR A 372 25.06 -0.16 3.25
CA THR A 372 25.88 -0.53 2.09
C THR A 372 26.34 -1.98 2.18
N THR A 373 26.79 -2.44 3.34
CA THR A 373 27.23 -3.84 3.53
C THR A 373 26.11 -4.76 4.00
N GLY A 374 25.05 -4.23 4.61
CA GLY A 374 24.00 -4.98 5.28
C GLY A 374 24.42 -5.59 6.62
N GLU A 375 25.58 -5.23 7.15
CA GLU A 375 26.10 -5.78 8.41
C GLU A 375 25.55 -5.03 9.63
N ILE A 376 25.22 -5.78 10.69
CA ILE A 376 24.84 -5.25 12.00
C ILE A 376 26.03 -5.36 12.97
N GLU A 377 26.47 -4.24 13.50
CA GLU A 377 27.47 -4.17 14.57
C GLU A 377 26.78 -3.98 15.93
N LEU A 378 26.76 -5.04 16.74
CA LEU A 378 26.21 -5.01 18.09
C LEU A 378 27.23 -4.45 19.09
N LYS A 379 26.88 -3.37 19.78
CA LYS A 379 27.74 -2.73 20.78
C LYS A 379 27.64 -3.45 22.13
N LYS A 380 28.59 -3.12 23.02
CA LYS A 380 28.59 -3.58 24.41
C LYS A 380 27.31 -3.08 25.12
N GLY A 381 26.63 -3.97 25.84
CA GLY A 381 25.43 -3.63 26.58
C GLY A 381 25.70 -2.80 27.83
N THR A 382 24.70 -2.02 28.24
CA THR A 382 24.70 -1.29 29.52
C THR A 382 23.72 -2.00 30.47
N PRO A 383 24.21 -2.58 31.58
CA PRO A 383 23.35 -3.23 32.56
C PRO A 383 22.45 -2.23 33.27
N LEU A 384 21.18 -2.58 33.48
CA LEU A 384 20.21 -1.73 34.16
C LEU A 384 20.30 -1.92 35.68
N THR A 385 20.19 -0.82 36.43
CA THR A 385 20.34 -0.84 37.90
C THR A 385 19.16 -0.16 38.59
N GLN A 386 18.89 -0.57 39.82
CA GLN A 386 17.89 0.04 40.69
C GLN A 386 18.32 1.43 41.17
N ILE A 387 17.40 2.15 41.82
CA ILE A 387 17.62 3.51 42.38
C ILE A 387 18.75 3.55 43.41
N ASN A 388 19.14 2.43 44.03
CA ASN A 388 20.27 2.34 44.96
C ASN A 388 21.59 1.88 44.29
N GLY A 389 21.58 1.60 42.98
CA GLY A 389 22.71 1.08 42.21
C GLY A 389 22.88 -0.45 42.24
N ALA A 390 21.99 -1.19 42.91
CA ALA A 390 21.96 -2.65 42.83
C ALA A 390 21.53 -3.11 41.41
N PRO A 391 21.94 -4.31 40.97
CA PRO A 391 21.43 -4.89 39.72
C PRO A 391 19.90 -4.94 39.71
N LEU A 392 19.31 -4.53 38.59
CA LEU A 392 17.91 -4.85 38.29
C LEU A 392 17.85 -6.34 37.93
N THR A 393 16.84 -7.07 38.40
CA THR A 393 16.60 -8.45 37.99
C THR A 393 15.34 -8.53 37.16
N GLY A 394 15.15 -9.61 36.40
CA GLY A 394 13.89 -9.91 35.74
C GLY A 394 12.91 -10.73 36.59
N LEU A 395 13.09 -10.78 37.91
CA LEU A 395 12.21 -11.57 38.77
C LEU A 395 10.87 -10.84 39.01
N PRO A 396 9.74 -11.57 39.08
CA PRO A 396 8.42 -11.01 39.39
C PRO A 396 8.36 -10.19 40.68
N ASN A 397 7.45 -9.20 40.74
CA ASN A 397 7.41 -8.26 41.86
C ASN A 397 6.69 -8.79 43.09
N LEU A 398 5.49 -9.33 42.90
CA LEU A 398 4.55 -9.66 43.96
C LEU A 398 3.77 -10.93 43.60
N SER A 399 3.48 -11.77 44.59
CA SER A 399 2.61 -12.93 44.40
C SER A 399 1.19 -12.65 44.91
N GLY A 400 0.20 -13.23 44.24
CA GLY A 400 -1.21 -13.17 44.62
C GLY A 400 -1.93 -14.48 44.26
N PRO A 401 -3.24 -14.59 44.55
CA PRO A 401 -4.04 -15.71 44.10
C PRO A 401 -4.05 -15.81 42.57
N ALA A 402 -3.99 -17.03 42.05
CA ALA A 402 -3.96 -17.27 40.61
C ALA A 402 -5.20 -16.72 39.90
N GLY A 403 -4.99 -16.11 38.74
CA GLY A 403 -6.05 -15.60 37.87
C GLY A 403 -6.75 -14.33 38.39
N LEU A 404 -6.26 -13.70 39.46
CA LEU A 404 -6.79 -12.43 39.94
C LEU A 404 -5.83 -11.27 39.65
N ALA A 405 -6.42 -10.09 39.55
CA ALA A 405 -5.74 -8.80 39.44
C ALA A 405 -4.59 -8.67 40.44
N ASN A 406 -3.54 -7.95 40.03
CA ASN A 406 -2.36 -7.65 40.83
C ASN A 406 -1.48 -8.84 41.25
N SER A 407 -1.69 -10.04 40.68
CA SER A 407 -0.75 -11.15 40.81
C SER A 407 0.28 -11.16 39.67
N ASP A 408 1.54 -11.43 40.00
CA ASP A 408 2.55 -11.83 39.03
C ASP A 408 2.78 -13.34 39.12
N GLU A 409 3.45 -13.89 38.10
CA GLU A 409 3.83 -15.30 38.06
C GLU A 409 4.76 -15.66 39.24
N LYS A 410 4.60 -16.85 39.81
CA LYS A 410 5.47 -17.33 40.89
C LYS A 410 6.80 -17.83 40.29
N PRO A 411 7.97 -17.24 40.61
CA PRO A 411 9.23 -17.67 40.01
C PRO A 411 9.79 -18.92 40.71
N VAL A 412 10.32 -19.86 39.92
CA VAL A 412 10.99 -21.08 40.40
C VAL A 412 12.30 -21.35 39.64
N THR A 413 13.17 -22.19 40.19
CA THR A 413 14.34 -22.71 39.47
C THR A 413 13.92 -23.72 38.42
N LEU A 414 14.86 -24.14 37.56
CA LEU A 414 14.66 -25.26 36.63
C LEU A 414 14.42 -26.63 37.31
N PHE A 415 14.42 -26.69 38.64
CA PHE A 415 14.05 -27.88 39.44
C PHE A 415 12.75 -27.68 40.22
N GLY A 416 12.03 -26.57 39.99
CA GLY A 416 10.80 -26.23 40.70
C GLY A 416 11.01 -25.65 42.11
N ALA A 417 12.23 -25.30 42.51
CA ALA A 417 12.45 -24.67 43.81
C ALA A 417 12.01 -23.18 43.78
N PRO A 418 11.23 -22.70 44.76
CA PRO A 418 10.79 -21.30 44.79
C PRO A 418 11.94 -20.29 44.80
N LEU A 419 11.83 -19.25 43.98
CA LEU A 419 12.72 -18.09 43.96
C LEU A 419 12.12 -16.92 44.74
N ARG A 420 12.97 -16.00 45.18
CA ARG A 420 12.52 -14.78 45.85
C ARG A 420 11.99 -13.79 44.82
N LEU A 421 10.87 -13.15 45.13
CA LEU A 421 10.36 -12.00 44.37
C LEU A 421 11.31 -10.80 44.50
N ASP A 422 11.35 -9.97 43.46
CA ASP A 422 12.06 -8.69 43.45
C ASP A 422 11.05 -7.55 43.29
N PRO A 423 10.75 -6.75 44.34
CA PRO A 423 9.75 -5.68 44.27
C PRO A 423 10.00 -4.61 43.21
N LEU A 424 11.24 -4.51 42.71
CA LEU A 424 11.63 -3.63 41.61
C LEU A 424 12.07 -4.41 40.36
N GLY A 425 11.97 -5.74 40.36
CA GLY A 425 12.28 -6.56 39.19
C GLY A 425 11.40 -6.17 38.01
N ALA A 426 11.92 -6.36 36.80
CA ALA A 426 11.30 -5.77 35.63
C ALA A 426 11.23 -6.76 34.49
N ASP A 427 10.04 -6.83 33.91
CA ASP A 427 9.86 -7.41 32.60
C ASP A 427 9.64 -6.28 31.62
N LEU A 428 10.77 -5.76 31.13
CA LEU A 428 10.80 -4.53 30.37
C LEU A 428 10.37 -4.81 28.94
N GLU A 429 9.51 -3.92 28.45
CA GLU A 429 9.03 -3.88 27.08
C GLU A 429 9.40 -2.53 26.46
N GLY A 430 8.61 -1.98 25.53
CA GLY A 430 8.90 -0.76 24.75
C GLY A 430 9.78 0.31 25.42
N ILE A 431 10.71 0.87 24.64
CA ILE A 431 11.72 1.83 25.06
C ILE A 431 11.63 3.13 24.26
N VAL A 432 11.72 4.28 24.93
CA VAL A 432 11.88 5.59 24.28
C VAL A 432 12.92 6.46 24.96
N ARG A 433 13.61 7.26 24.15
CA ARG A 433 14.54 8.28 24.62
C ARG A 433 13.81 9.62 24.71
N ASP A 434 13.91 10.31 25.84
CA ASP A 434 13.49 11.70 25.93
C ASP A 434 14.53 12.58 25.19
N PRO A 435 14.15 13.25 24.09
CA PRO A 435 15.09 14.05 23.30
C PRO A 435 15.55 15.31 24.02
N THR A 436 14.87 15.74 25.09
CA THR A 436 15.13 17.01 25.77
C THR A 436 16.25 16.92 26.81
N ASP A 437 16.40 15.76 27.47
CA ASP A 437 17.42 15.54 28.49
C ASP A 437 18.25 14.26 28.27
N GLY A 438 17.87 13.43 27.30
CA GLY A 438 18.59 12.20 26.95
C GLY A 438 18.38 11.03 27.91
N THR A 439 17.43 11.13 28.82
CA THR A 439 16.99 10.02 29.68
C THR A 439 16.10 9.03 28.91
N TYR A 440 15.84 7.87 29.51
CA TYR A 440 15.07 6.80 28.86
C TYR A 440 13.86 6.41 29.69
N TRP A 441 12.76 6.14 29.00
CA TRP A 441 11.50 5.67 29.56
C TRP A 441 11.17 4.30 29.00
N MET A 442 10.69 3.40 29.86
CA MET A 442 10.42 2.01 29.48
C MET A 442 9.08 1.54 30.06
N ALA A 443 8.36 0.73 29.28
CA ALA A 443 7.17 0.00 29.70
C ALA A 443 7.54 -1.32 30.39
N ASP A 444 6.58 -1.90 31.10
CA ASP A 444 6.76 -3.18 31.80
C ASP A 444 5.47 -4.01 31.77
N GLU A 445 5.63 -5.31 31.44
CA GLU A 445 4.53 -6.25 31.27
C GLU A 445 4.07 -6.84 32.61
N TYR A 446 4.95 -7.02 33.60
CA TYR A 446 4.57 -7.62 34.89
C TYR A 446 3.47 -6.87 35.56
N ARG A 447 3.54 -5.55 35.62
CA ARG A 447 2.39 -4.73 36.03
C ARG A 447 2.49 -3.48 35.17
N PRO A 448 1.37 -2.95 34.63
CA PRO A 448 1.43 -1.75 33.79
C PRO A 448 2.15 -0.63 34.54
N SER A 449 3.44 -0.48 34.26
CA SER A 449 4.34 0.38 35.01
C SER A 449 5.32 1.05 34.07
N ILE A 450 5.77 2.23 34.46
CA ILE A 450 6.66 3.06 33.67
C ILE A 450 7.93 3.27 34.47
N TYR A 451 9.07 2.93 33.89
CA TYR A 451 10.39 3.14 34.46
C TYR A 451 11.06 4.34 33.80
N HIS A 452 11.80 5.11 34.58
CA HIS A 452 12.63 6.22 34.12
C HIS A 452 14.08 5.93 34.48
N PHE A 453 14.96 5.92 33.50
CA PHE A 453 16.39 5.66 33.64
C PHE A 453 17.21 6.87 33.19
N ASP A 454 18.34 7.13 33.84
CA ASP A 454 19.36 8.02 33.28
C ASP A 454 20.08 7.36 32.09
N ALA A 455 20.92 8.11 31.38
CA ALA A 455 21.62 7.64 30.19
C ALA A 455 22.67 6.54 30.44
N ASP A 456 22.96 6.21 31.71
CA ASP A 456 23.91 5.16 32.12
C ASP A 456 23.17 3.89 32.59
N GLY A 457 21.84 3.84 32.48
CA GLY A 457 21.03 2.67 32.81
C GLY A 457 20.67 2.57 34.29
N ARG A 458 20.82 3.65 35.06
CA ARG A 458 20.41 3.69 36.46
C ARG A 458 18.99 4.22 36.59
N MET A 459 18.14 3.48 37.29
CA MET A 459 16.76 3.85 37.54
C MET A 459 16.71 5.13 38.37
N LEU A 460 15.96 6.11 37.87
CA LEU A 460 15.62 7.36 38.54
C LEU A 460 14.31 7.20 39.30
N GLN A 461 13.30 6.61 38.66
CA GLN A 461 11.97 6.45 39.24
C GLN A 461 11.20 5.32 38.56
N ARG A 462 10.22 4.76 39.28
CA ARG A 462 9.23 3.82 38.77
C ARG A 462 7.83 4.30 39.15
N PHE A 463 6.90 4.21 38.20
CA PHE A 463 5.50 4.59 38.36
C PHE A 463 4.59 3.38 38.20
N VAL A 464 3.67 3.19 39.14
CA VAL A 464 2.78 2.02 39.21
C VAL A 464 1.32 2.44 39.37
N PRO A 465 0.35 1.54 39.11
CA PRO A 465 -1.07 1.78 39.35
C PRO A 465 -1.34 2.17 40.81
N ALA A 466 -2.32 3.04 41.03
CA ALA A 466 -2.79 3.33 42.37
C ALA A 466 -3.30 2.05 43.03
N GLY A 467 -2.85 1.78 44.26
CA GLY A 467 -3.13 0.53 44.97
C GLY A 467 -2.17 -0.62 44.69
N ALA A 468 -1.15 -0.45 43.84
CA ALA A 468 -0.18 -1.50 43.52
C ALA A 468 0.82 -1.81 44.66
N ASN A 469 1.07 -0.84 45.55
CA ASN A 469 1.96 -0.99 46.70
C ASN A 469 1.26 -1.82 47.80
N GLN A 470 1.45 -3.14 47.77
CA GLN A 470 0.90 -4.10 48.75
C GLN A 470 2.05 -4.69 49.59
N GLY A 471 2.02 -4.48 50.92
CA GLY A 471 3.05 -5.00 51.83
C GLY A 471 4.11 -3.97 52.27
N PRO A 472 5.23 -4.41 52.89
CA PRO A 472 6.19 -3.53 53.55
C PRO A 472 7.22 -2.86 52.62
N GLN A 473 7.34 -3.29 51.36
CA GLN A 473 8.26 -2.71 50.38
C GLN A 473 7.48 -1.95 49.31
N THR A 474 7.95 -0.75 48.96
CA THR A 474 7.37 0.05 47.87
C THR A 474 7.85 -0.50 46.53
N THR A 475 6.91 -0.73 45.63
CA THR A 475 7.18 -1.14 44.25
C THR A 475 7.29 0.08 43.32
N GLY A 476 6.92 1.29 43.76
CA GLY A 476 7.04 2.51 42.97
C GLY A 476 6.12 3.63 43.42
N SER A 477 6.16 4.76 42.70
CA SER A 477 5.26 5.89 42.92
C SER A 477 3.89 5.60 42.32
N SER A 478 2.81 5.70 43.10
CA SER A 478 1.44 5.52 42.61
C SER A 478 1.00 6.73 41.79
N ALA A 479 1.15 6.67 40.48
CA ALA A 479 0.86 7.77 39.56
C ALA A 479 0.02 7.36 38.33
N LEU A 480 -0.27 6.07 38.20
CA LEU A 480 -1.09 5.51 37.12
C LEU A 480 -2.50 5.15 37.64
N PRO A 481 -3.52 5.11 36.77
CA PRO A 481 -4.89 4.76 37.10
C PRO A 481 -4.99 3.40 37.80
N ALA A 482 -5.93 3.27 38.75
CA ALA A 482 -6.03 2.10 39.63
C ALA A 482 -6.48 0.83 38.87
N GLU A 483 -7.35 1.01 37.87
CA GLU A 483 -7.93 -0.06 37.07
C GLU A 483 -6.90 -0.81 36.24
N LEU A 484 -5.73 -0.23 35.95
CA LEU A 484 -4.64 -0.92 35.29
C LEU A 484 -4.14 -2.12 36.11
N GLY A 485 -4.43 -2.15 37.42
CA GLY A 485 -4.18 -3.33 38.25
C GLY A 485 -5.05 -4.54 37.89
N GLN A 486 -6.16 -4.36 37.16
CA GLN A 486 -7.10 -5.39 36.69
C GLN A 486 -6.64 -6.02 35.36
N ARG A 487 -5.34 -6.10 35.12
CA ARG A 487 -4.78 -6.72 33.90
C ARG A 487 -4.69 -8.24 34.05
N ARG A 488 -4.87 -8.97 32.94
CA ARG A 488 -4.55 -10.40 32.87
C ARG A 488 -3.09 -10.64 33.27
N VAL A 489 -2.81 -11.70 34.02
CA VAL A 489 -1.42 -12.01 34.42
C VAL A 489 -0.51 -12.06 33.19
N ASN A 490 0.66 -11.46 33.31
CA ASN A 490 1.64 -11.29 32.24
C ASN A 490 1.10 -10.56 30.99
N ARG A 491 0.27 -9.51 31.15
CA ARG A 491 -0.26 -8.64 30.07
C ARG A 491 -0.29 -7.16 30.46
N GLY A 492 0.86 -6.59 30.79
CA GLY A 492 0.99 -5.20 31.22
C GLY A 492 1.08 -4.22 30.07
N PHE A 493 1.96 -3.22 30.19
CA PHE A 493 2.28 -2.35 29.06
C PHE A 493 3.28 -3.04 28.14
N GLU A 494 2.98 -3.13 26.85
CA GLU A 494 3.92 -3.64 25.84
C GLU A 494 4.70 -2.51 25.18
N ALA A 495 4.02 -1.40 24.89
CA ALA A 495 4.60 -0.35 24.07
C ALA A 495 4.61 0.98 24.81
N ILE A 496 5.59 1.81 24.47
CA ILE A 496 5.64 3.20 24.93
C ILE A 496 6.10 4.10 23.78
N ALA A 497 5.41 5.22 23.60
CA ALA A 497 5.78 6.25 22.64
C ALA A 497 5.96 7.61 23.34
N TYR A 498 6.88 8.43 22.86
CA TYR A 498 7.13 9.78 23.39
C TYR A 498 6.73 10.86 22.38
N ALA A 499 5.93 11.84 22.80
CA ALA A 499 5.69 13.04 21.99
C ALA A 499 5.40 14.26 22.87
N GLY A 500 6.20 15.32 22.72
CA GLY A 500 5.94 16.63 23.33
C GLY A 500 5.93 16.65 24.87
N GLY A 501 6.74 15.81 25.52
CA GLY A 501 6.77 15.68 26.99
C GLY A 501 5.68 14.78 27.55
N LEU A 502 4.96 14.05 26.70
CA LEU A 502 3.98 13.04 27.08
C LEU A 502 4.49 11.66 26.66
N LEU A 503 4.28 10.68 27.53
CA LEU A 503 4.41 9.26 27.24
C LEU A 503 3.03 8.69 26.94
N TYR A 504 2.97 7.81 25.96
CA TYR A 504 1.78 7.06 25.57
C TYR A 504 2.12 5.59 25.78
N ALA A 505 1.62 5.00 26.86
CA ALA A 505 1.85 3.61 27.20
C ALA A 505 0.65 2.77 26.74
N PHE A 506 0.90 1.68 26.03
CA PHE A 506 -0.13 0.84 25.42
C PHE A 506 -0.21 -0.48 26.16
N LEU A 507 -1.41 -0.84 26.62
CA LEU A 507 -1.64 -2.16 27.19
C LEU A 507 -1.55 -3.23 26.11
N GLN A 508 -0.82 -4.30 26.39
CA GLN A 508 -0.64 -5.40 25.45
C GLN A 508 -1.97 -6.02 25.05
N SER A 509 -2.83 -6.30 26.04
CA SER A 509 -4.16 -6.89 25.88
C SER A 509 -5.20 -6.09 26.67
N PRO A 510 -6.51 -6.26 26.38
CA PRO A 510 -7.57 -5.64 27.16
C PRO A 510 -7.49 -6.01 28.64
N LEU A 511 -7.93 -5.10 29.52
CA LEU A 511 -8.02 -5.39 30.95
C LEU A 511 -9.07 -6.47 31.22
N ASP A 512 -8.86 -7.24 32.28
CA ASP A 512 -9.90 -8.09 32.85
C ASP A 512 -10.68 -7.26 33.88
N ASN A 513 -11.54 -6.37 33.39
CA ASN A 513 -12.24 -5.41 34.22
C ASN A 513 -13.76 -5.46 33.92
N PRO A 514 -14.61 -5.92 34.87
CA PRO A 514 -14.26 -6.39 36.21
C PRO A 514 -13.39 -7.66 36.23
N ASP A 515 -12.59 -7.83 37.29
CA ASP A 515 -11.66 -8.96 37.43
C ASP A 515 -12.36 -10.29 37.71
N THR A 516 -11.90 -11.33 37.00
CA THR A 516 -12.43 -12.70 37.00
C THR A 516 -11.28 -13.70 36.99
N THR A 517 -11.43 -14.81 37.72
CA THR A 517 -10.35 -15.80 37.89
C THR A 517 -9.86 -16.48 36.60
N ASP A 518 -10.63 -16.39 35.52
CA ASP A 518 -10.34 -16.99 34.22
C ASP A 518 -10.08 -15.95 33.11
N ASP A 519 -9.87 -14.69 33.47
CA ASP A 519 -9.68 -13.55 32.56
C ASP A 519 -10.76 -13.44 31.46
N ALA A 520 -11.99 -13.84 31.76
CA ALA A 520 -13.03 -13.99 30.74
C ALA A 520 -13.37 -12.65 30.08
N ASN A 521 -13.33 -11.55 30.82
CA ASN A 521 -13.65 -10.22 30.30
C ASN A 521 -12.53 -9.72 29.38
N SER A 522 -11.27 -9.88 29.78
CA SER A 522 -10.11 -9.56 28.93
C SER A 522 -10.12 -10.38 27.63
N LYS A 523 -10.34 -11.70 27.73
CA LYS A 523 -10.33 -12.62 26.57
C LYS A 523 -11.47 -12.37 25.60
N ALA A 524 -12.60 -11.86 26.06
CA ALA A 524 -13.75 -11.53 25.22
C ALA A 524 -13.72 -10.09 24.67
N SER A 525 -12.98 -9.19 25.33
CA SER A 525 -12.90 -7.79 24.97
C SER A 525 -12.03 -7.56 23.74
N ARG A 526 -12.36 -6.50 23.00
CA ARG A 526 -11.52 -5.92 21.95
C ARG A 526 -11.06 -4.50 22.29
N TRP A 527 -11.37 -4.01 23.49
CA TRP A 527 -11.11 -2.65 23.93
C TRP A 527 -9.89 -2.63 24.84
N SER A 528 -8.72 -2.35 24.27
CA SER A 528 -7.51 -2.08 25.03
C SER A 528 -7.42 -0.57 25.36
N ARG A 529 -6.36 -0.15 26.05
CA ARG A 529 -6.17 1.25 26.46
C ARG A 529 -4.81 1.81 26.09
N VAL A 530 -4.82 3.09 25.73
CA VAL A 530 -3.63 3.95 25.67
C VAL A 530 -3.66 4.90 26.86
N VAL A 531 -2.61 4.89 27.67
CA VAL A 531 -2.47 5.72 28.87
C VAL A 531 -1.49 6.85 28.59
N VAL A 532 -1.92 8.10 28.79
CA VAL A 532 -1.09 9.28 28.56
C VAL A 532 -0.54 9.80 29.87
N PHE A 533 0.78 9.73 30.03
CA PHE A 533 1.50 10.17 31.21
C PHE A 533 2.33 11.42 30.93
N ASP A 534 2.18 12.43 31.77
CA ASP A 534 2.95 13.67 31.67
C ASP A 534 4.27 13.54 32.42
N THR A 535 5.39 13.58 31.70
CA THR A 535 6.72 13.32 32.28
C THR A 535 7.14 14.39 33.29
N LYS A 536 6.67 15.63 33.11
CA LYS A 536 7.01 16.76 33.98
C LYS A 536 6.14 16.79 35.23
N ARG A 537 4.85 16.51 35.09
CA ARG A 537 3.90 16.46 36.21
C ARG A 537 3.94 15.11 36.94
N GLN A 538 4.56 14.11 36.33
CA GLN A 538 4.67 12.74 36.82
C GLN A 538 3.31 12.12 37.20
N ARG A 539 2.32 12.26 36.31
CA ARG A 539 0.98 11.71 36.50
C ARG A 539 0.29 11.45 35.17
N THR A 540 -0.68 10.55 35.18
CA THR A 540 -1.61 10.38 34.07
C THR A 540 -2.46 11.63 33.85
N VAL A 541 -2.65 11.99 32.59
CA VAL A 541 -3.44 13.15 32.14
C VAL A 541 -4.57 12.79 31.17
N ALA A 542 -4.49 11.62 30.54
CA ALA A 542 -5.56 11.09 29.70
C ALA A 542 -5.47 9.57 29.56
N GLN A 543 -6.59 8.96 29.19
CA GLN A 543 -6.70 7.57 28.76
C GLN A 543 -7.63 7.50 27.55
N TYR A 544 -7.36 6.62 26.58
CA TYR A 544 -8.17 6.44 25.38
C TYR A 544 -8.42 4.96 25.09
N VAL A 545 -9.58 4.65 24.50
CA VAL A 545 -9.88 3.28 24.03
C VAL A 545 -9.11 2.99 22.76
N TYR A 546 -8.31 1.91 22.79
CA TYR A 546 -7.65 1.33 21.62
C TYR A 546 -8.48 0.15 21.08
N PRO A 547 -9.03 0.22 19.86
CA PRO A 547 -9.80 -0.87 19.29
C PRO A 547 -8.88 -1.93 18.66
N MET A 548 -8.73 -3.08 19.32
CA MET A 548 -7.95 -4.20 18.76
C MET A 548 -8.65 -4.83 17.55
N GLU A 549 -7.87 -5.38 16.62
CA GLU A 549 -8.42 -6.06 15.45
C GLU A 549 -9.22 -7.31 15.86
N TYR A 550 -8.71 -8.02 16.86
CA TYR A 550 -9.35 -9.18 17.47
C TYR A 550 -9.67 -10.27 16.42
N LYS A 551 -10.68 -11.12 16.66
CA LYS A 551 -11.12 -12.17 15.73
C LYS A 551 -12.00 -11.65 14.60
N VAL A 552 -12.68 -10.53 14.79
CA VAL A 552 -13.71 -10.00 13.89
C VAL A 552 -13.47 -8.50 13.64
N GLY A 553 -12.91 -8.21 12.47
CA GLY A 553 -12.61 -6.87 12.02
C GLY A 553 -12.30 -6.88 10.51
N PRO A 554 -12.22 -5.70 9.89
CA PRO A 554 -12.06 -5.56 8.45
C PRO A 554 -10.73 -6.12 7.91
N TRP A 555 -9.73 -6.29 8.78
CA TRP A 555 -8.42 -6.86 8.43
C TRP A 555 -8.17 -8.22 9.09
N SER A 556 -9.12 -8.76 9.86
CA SER A 556 -8.97 -10.03 10.56
C SER A 556 -8.88 -11.20 9.58
N LYS A 557 -7.87 -12.05 9.77
CA LYS A 557 -7.75 -13.35 9.08
C LYS A 557 -8.47 -14.49 9.82
N GLY A 558 -9.25 -14.17 10.86
CA GLY A 558 -9.93 -15.13 11.75
C GLY A 558 -9.09 -15.60 12.95
N ASN A 559 -7.81 -15.22 13.01
CA ASN A 559 -6.94 -15.47 14.16
C ASN A 559 -7.22 -14.48 15.30
N LEU A 560 -6.82 -14.85 16.53
CA LEU A 560 -6.94 -13.98 17.69
C LEU A 560 -5.78 -12.97 17.74
N THR A 561 -6.00 -11.78 17.19
CA THR A 561 -5.08 -10.64 17.30
C THR A 561 -5.37 -9.87 18.59
N ASP A 562 -4.76 -10.32 19.70
CA ASP A 562 -5.03 -9.81 21.06
C ASP A 562 -3.80 -9.20 21.76
N LYS A 563 -2.71 -8.96 21.03
CA LYS A 563 -1.47 -8.41 21.58
C LYS A 563 -0.97 -7.22 20.76
N ILE A 564 -0.62 -6.14 21.45
CA ILE A 564 0.27 -5.11 20.91
C ILE A 564 1.70 -5.65 21.01
N GLY A 565 2.58 -5.27 20.08
CA GLY A 565 4.01 -5.61 20.08
C GLY A 565 4.91 -4.42 20.40
N ASP A 566 4.71 -3.27 19.74
CA ASP A 566 5.41 -2.02 20.05
C ASP A 566 4.70 -0.82 19.38
N ALA A 567 5.12 0.41 19.66
CA ALA A 567 4.52 1.63 19.10
C ALA A 567 5.52 2.78 18.98
N VAL A 568 5.36 3.61 17.93
CA VAL A 568 6.17 4.81 17.73
C VAL A 568 5.29 6.02 17.39
N ALA A 569 5.68 7.21 17.88
CA ALA A 569 4.94 8.44 17.65
C ALA A 569 5.22 9.04 16.26
N LEU A 570 4.15 9.51 15.60
CA LEU A 570 4.19 10.36 14.39
C LEU A 570 3.97 11.84 14.71
N GLY A 571 3.60 12.15 15.95
CA GLY A 571 3.24 13.51 16.39
C GLY A 571 1.78 13.88 16.11
N GLY A 572 1.32 14.96 16.77
CA GLY A 572 -0.06 15.46 16.63
C GLY A 572 -1.14 14.47 17.09
N GLY A 573 -0.84 13.64 18.11
CA GLY A 573 -1.77 12.62 18.61
C GLY A 573 -1.86 11.36 17.74
N ARG A 574 -0.89 11.14 16.84
CA ARG A 574 -0.86 10.00 15.90
C ARG A 574 0.35 9.10 16.16
N PHE A 575 0.17 7.81 15.93
CA PHE A 575 1.13 6.75 16.24
C PHE A 575 1.11 5.67 15.17
N LEU A 576 2.20 4.92 15.05
CA LEU A 576 2.20 3.58 14.46
C LEU A 576 2.22 2.57 15.60
N VAL A 577 1.36 1.56 15.53
CA VAL A 577 1.18 0.54 16.56
C VAL A 577 1.20 -0.82 15.91
N LEU A 578 2.08 -1.69 16.41
CA LEU A 578 2.20 -3.07 15.97
C LEU A 578 1.23 -3.95 16.76
N GLU A 579 0.36 -4.67 16.05
CA GLU A 579 -0.55 -5.69 16.59
C GLU A 579 -0.17 -7.07 16.05
N ARG A 580 -0.29 -8.10 16.90
CA ARG A 580 0.05 -9.47 16.54
C ARG A 580 -0.90 -10.51 17.14
N ASP A 581 -1.05 -11.62 16.41
CA ASP A 581 -1.46 -12.91 16.96
C ASP A 581 -0.24 -13.73 17.41
N SER A 582 -0.44 -15.00 17.76
CA SER A 582 0.64 -15.96 18.11
C SER A 582 1.04 -16.89 16.95
N GLY A 583 0.64 -16.58 15.71
CA GLY A 583 1.06 -17.34 14.52
C GLY A 583 2.46 -16.96 14.04
N SER A 584 3.13 -17.83 13.28
CA SER A 584 4.49 -17.61 12.78
C SER A 584 4.66 -17.77 11.26
N ASP A 585 3.56 -17.97 10.53
CA ASP A 585 3.55 -18.10 9.07
C ASP A 585 2.89 -16.90 8.36
N ALA A 586 2.86 -16.91 7.02
CA ALA A 586 2.29 -15.84 6.21
C ALA A 586 0.78 -15.62 6.39
N THR A 587 0.07 -16.58 6.99
CA THR A 587 -1.36 -16.47 7.33
C THR A 587 -1.60 -15.80 8.68
N SER A 588 -0.53 -15.56 9.44
CA SER A 588 -0.58 -14.85 10.73
C SER A 588 -1.00 -13.39 10.57
N SER A 589 -1.55 -12.84 11.64
CA SER A 589 -1.92 -11.43 11.75
C SER A 589 -0.77 -10.68 12.43
N LYS A 590 0.01 -9.92 11.64
CA LYS A 590 1.16 -9.11 12.11
C LYS A 590 1.05 -7.73 11.49
N TYR A 591 0.27 -6.85 12.11
CA TYR A 591 -0.16 -5.60 11.49
C TYR A 591 0.55 -4.42 12.11
N ILE A 592 0.99 -3.47 11.28
CA ILE A 592 1.28 -2.11 11.75
C ILE A 592 0.07 -1.26 11.37
N PHE A 593 -0.56 -0.67 12.37
CA PHE A 593 -1.66 0.28 12.22
C PHE A 593 -1.17 1.70 12.45
N ARG A 594 -1.71 2.66 11.71
CA ARG A 594 -1.68 4.06 12.11
C ARG A 594 -2.84 4.32 13.04
N LEU A 595 -2.56 4.76 14.27
CA LEU A 595 -3.54 5.16 15.27
C LEU A 595 -3.66 6.68 15.32
N ASP A 596 -4.88 7.19 15.43
CA ASP A 596 -5.20 8.60 15.66
C ASP A 596 -6.07 8.75 16.91
N LEU A 597 -5.57 9.53 17.88
CA LEU A 597 -6.27 9.85 19.12
C LEU A 597 -7.13 11.13 19.01
N ASN A 598 -7.04 11.88 17.92
CA ASN A 598 -7.79 13.12 17.77
C ASN A 598 -9.30 12.84 17.71
N GLY A 599 -10.06 13.53 18.57
CA GLY A 599 -11.50 13.33 18.72
C GLY A 599 -11.90 12.10 19.55
N ALA A 600 -10.94 11.26 19.97
CA ALA A 600 -11.22 10.17 20.89
C ALA A 600 -11.61 10.70 22.28
N THR A 601 -12.48 9.97 22.96
CA THR A 601 -12.96 10.36 24.30
C THR A 601 -11.87 10.11 25.34
N ASN A 602 -11.50 11.15 26.10
CA ASN A 602 -10.62 11.00 27.24
C ASN A 602 -11.37 10.31 28.39
N LEU A 603 -11.01 9.07 28.67
CA LEU A 603 -11.63 8.22 29.69
C LEU A 603 -11.49 8.78 31.11
N GLU A 604 -10.46 9.61 31.39
CA GLU A 604 -10.29 10.29 32.68
C GLU A 604 -11.43 11.28 33.01
N THR A 605 -12.28 11.60 32.04
CA THR A 605 -13.45 12.48 32.22
C THR A 605 -14.73 11.72 32.60
N LEU A 606 -14.70 10.38 32.57
CA LEU A 606 -15.85 9.52 32.81
C LEU A 606 -15.92 9.02 34.26
N SER A 607 -17.06 8.46 34.65
CA SER A 607 -17.26 7.91 36.00
C SER A 607 -16.51 6.60 36.22
N ASN A 608 -16.07 6.36 37.45
CA ASN A 608 -15.40 5.12 37.85
C ASN A 608 -16.24 3.85 37.59
N ASP A 609 -17.57 3.94 37.57
CA ASP A 609 -18.44 2.80 37.23
C ASP A 609 -18.26 2.32 35.78
N ILE A 610 -17.69 3.16 34.91
CA ILE A 610 -17.35 2.80 33.53
C ILE A 610 -15.88 2.41 33.45
N VAL A 611 -14.98 3.28 33.92
CA VAL A 611 -13.54 3.16 33.59
C VAL A 611 -12.68 2.63 34.74
N GLY A 612 -13.14 2.73 35.99
CA GLY A 612 -12.37 2.40 37.19
C GLY A 612 -12.32 0.89 37.50
N PRO A 613 -11.72 0.49 38.63
CA PRO A 613 -11.69 -0.91 39.06
C PRO A 613 -13.10 -1.46 39.27
N GLY A 614 -13.42 -2.57 38.59
CA GLY A 614 -14.78 -3.13 38.53
C GLY A 614 -15.72 -2.40 37.58
N GLY A 615 -15.20 -1.50 36.75
CA GLY A 615 -15.95 -0.75 35.75
C GLY A 615 -16.35 -1.59 34.54
N ALA A 616 -17.32 -1.10 33.76
CA ALA A 616 -17.94 -1.88 32.69
C ALA A 616 -17.26 -1.80 31.31
N LEU A 617 -16.28 -0.90 31.09
CA LEU A 617 -15.75 -0.57 29.75
C LEU A 617 -15.35 -1.80 28.93
N GLU A 618 -14.57 -2.72 29.52
CA GLU A 618 -14.06 -3.89 28.80
C GLU A 618 -15.12 -4.95 28.50
N THR A 619 -16.30 -4.86 29.11
CA THR A 619 -17.45 -5.75 28.83
C THR A 619 -18.43 -5.18 27.81
N MET A 620 -18.28 -3.91 27.44
CA MET A 620 -19.15 -3.23 26.48
C MET A 620 -18.95 -3.77 25.06
N ASN A 621 -20.01 -3.76 24.26
CA ASN A 621 -19.87 -3.85 22.79
C ASN A 621 -19.84 -2.43 22.17
N ALA A 622 -19.74 -2.35 20.84
CA ALA A 622 -19.67 -1.06 20.14
C ALA A 622 -20.93 -0.18 20.35
N ALA A 623 -22.12 -0.79 20.42
CA ALA A 623 -23.36 -0.06 20.67
C ALA A 623 -23.45 0.47 22.11
N ASP A 624 -22.91 -0.28 23.07
CA ASP A 624 -22.82 0.16 24.46
C ASP A 624 -21.86 1.37 24.59
N LEU A 625 -20.70 1.35 23.92
CA LEU A 625 -19.79 2.49 23.88
C LEU A 625 -20.45 3.73 23.28
N ALA A 626 -21.16 3.58 22.16
CA ALA A 626 -21.90 4.67 21.53
C ALA A 626 -22.98 5.24 22.46
N THR A 627 -23.71 4.39 23.17
CA THR A 627 -24.72 4.80 24.17
C THR A 627 -24.09 5.56 25.34
N ALA A 628 -22.88 5.17 25.74
CA ALA A 628 -22.09 5.87 26.75
C ALA A 628 -21.43 7.16 26.23
N GLY A 629 -21.58 7.49 24.94
CA GLY A 629 -20.95 8.65 24.31
C GLY A 629 -19.43 8.52 24.19
N ILE A 630 -18.90 7.29 24.17
CA ILE A 630 -17.47 7.01 24.10
C ILE A 630 -17.08 6.82 22.64
N VAL A 631 -16.23 7.72 22.16
CA VAL A 631 -15.57 7.63 20.85
C VAL A 631 -14.21 6.98 21.03
N THR A 632 -13.96 5.86 20.34
CA THR A 632 -12.67 5.16 20.37
C THR A 632 -11.60 5.91 19.58
N ALA A 633 -10.33 5.59 19.83
CA ALA A 633 -9.28 5.94 18.88
C ALA A 633 -9.55 5.29 17.52
N ARG A 634 -9.09 5.93 16.44
CA ARG A 634 -9.26 5.42 15.07
C ARG A 634 -7.97 4.78 14.62
N LYS A 635 -8.04 3.67 13.90
CA LYS A 635 -6.85 3.04 13.34
C LYS A 635 -7.07 2.62 11.89
N THR A 636 -5.99 2.60 11.12
CA THR A 636 -5.99 2.11 9.74
C THR A 636 -4.75 1.29 9.46
N LEU A 637 -4.91 0.18 8.75
CA LEU A 637 -3.80 -0.69 8.39
C LEU A 637 -2.78 0.07 7.54
N VAL A 638 -1.51 -0.04 7.90
CA VAL A 638 -0.37 0.54 7.16
C VAL A 638 0.40 -0.57 6.44
N VAL A 639 0.68 -1.68 7.12
CA VAL A 639 1.36 -2.83 6.52
C VAL A 639 1.02 -4.12 7.26
N ASP A 640 0.89 -5.22 6.52
CA ASP A 640 0.87 -6.59 7.04
C ASP A 640 2.27 -7.21 6.89
N LEU A 641 2.97 -7.34 8.02
CA LEU A 641 4.34 -7.84 8.10
C LEU A 641 4.46 -9.30 7.66
N ALA A 642 3.46 -10.12 8.00
CA ALA A 642 3.46 -11.53 7.65
C ALA A 642 3.30 -11.71 6.14
N ALA A 643 2.39 -10.95 5.52
CA ALA A 643 2.23 -10.90 4.07
C ALA A 643 3.48 -10.36 3.36
N LEU A 644 4.19 -9.41 3.98
CA LEU A 644 5.44 -8.85 3.46
C LEU A 644 6.65 -9.79 3.66
N GLY A 645 6.49 -10.90 4.39
CA GLY A 645 7.51 -11.93 4.59
C GLY A 645 8.48 -11.67 5.75
N TYR A 646 8.10 -10.84 6.72
CA TYR A 646 8.79 -10.70 8.00
C TYR A 646 8.27 -11.77 8.97
N LEU A 647 8.95 -12.92 9.00
CA LEU A 647 8.56 -14.12 9.75
C LEU A 647 9.75 -14.74 10.51
N PRO A 648 10.53 -13.97 11.31
CA PRO A 648 11.61 -14.57 12.11
C PRO A 648 11.05 -15.47 13.23
N ASN A 649 9.88 -15.11 13.80
CA ASN A 649 9.04 -15.89 14.71
C ASN A 649 7.65 -15.20 14.86
N ASP A 650 6.90 -15.51 15.93
CA ASP A 650 5.58 -14.93 16.22
C ASP A 650 5.60 -13.60 16.98
N LYS A 651 6.77 -13.10 17.41
CA LYS A 651 6.93 -11.95 18.32
C LYS A 651 7.71 -10.78 17.73
N PRO A 652 7.16 -10.04 16.77
CA PRO A 652 7.68 -8.71 16.49
C PRO A 652 7.30 -7.79 17.67
N GLU A 653 8.31 -7.26 18.37
CA GLU A 653 8.16 -6.53 19.64
C GLU A 653 9.05 -5.27 19.71
N GLY A 654 9.71 -4.92 18.60
CA GLY A 654 10.36 -3.63 18.43
C GLY A 654 9.85 -2.91 17.18
N LEU A 655 9.47 -1.64 17.30
CA LEU A 655 9.04 -0.78 16.19
C LEU A 655 9.63 0.63 16.31
N ALA A 656 10.38 1.05 15.30
CA ALA A 656 10.93 2.41 15.23
C ALA A 656 10.62 3.11 13.90
N LEU A 657 10.34 4.41 13.96
CA LEU A 657 10.32 5.30 12.80
C LEU A 657 11.76 5.71 12.48
N VAL A 658 12.27 5.27 11.33
CA VAL A 658 13.64 5.59 10.86
C VAL A 658 13.64 6.93 10.13
N GLY A 659 12.61 7.19 9.33
CA GLY A 659 12.47 8.47 8.63
C GLY A 659 11.16 8.57 7.87
N GLU A 660 10.81 9.80 7.52
CA GLU A 660 9.63 10.14 6.73
C GLU A 660 9.96 11.37 5.89
N ASN A 661 9.72 11.29 4.58
CA ASN A 661 9.80 12.42 3.64
C ASN A 661 8.51 12.50 2.81
N ASP A 662 8.44 13.32 1.76
CA ASP A 662 7.21 13.47 0.96
C ASP A 662 6.86 12.24 0.12
N GLU A 663 7.83 11.35 -0.12
CA GLU A 663 7.71 10.18 -0.99
C GLU A 663 7.55 8.87 -0.23
N GLU A 664 8.11 8.73 0.97
CA GLU A 664 8.11 7.48 1.72
C GLU A 664 8.19 7.63 3.24
N ILE A 665 7.80 6.55 3.92
CA ILE A 665 8.00 6.30 5.35
C ILE A 665 8.91 5.08 5.46
N VAL A 666 9.94 5.16 6.29
CA VAL A 666 10.85 4.05 6.59
C VAL A 666 10.71 3.64 8.06
N LEU A 667 10.38 2.37 8.26
CA LEU A 667 10.20 1.76 9.58
C LEU A 667 11.26 0.68 9.80
N ALA A 668 11.62 0.47 11.07
CA ALA A 668 12.40 -0.67 11.50
C ALA A 668 11.56 -1.54 12.44
N VAL A 669 11.56 -2.85 12.22
CA VAL A 669 10.94 -3.84 13.11
C VAL A 669 11.98 -4.83 13.61
N LEU A 670 11.90 -5.19 14.89
CA LEU A 670 12.77 -6.17 15.54
C LEU A 670 11.91 -7.22 16.25
N ASN A 671 12.38 -8.47 16.27
CA ASN A 671 11.71 -9.55 16.97
C ASN A 671 12.38 -9.86 18.31
N ASP A 672 11.55 -10.15 19.31
CA ASP A 672 11.97 -10.94 20.46
C ASP A 672 12.16 -12.38 19.97
N ASN A 673 13.19 -13.08 20.42
CA ASN A 673 13.46 -14.47 20.08
C ASN A 673 13.43 -15.41 21.29
N ASP A 674 12.96 -14.95 22.46
CA ASP A 674 12.88 -15.73 23.70
C ASP A 674 14.22 -16.34 24.13
N PHE A 675 15.35 -15.69 23.81
CA PHE A 675 16.70 -16.23 23.96
C PHE A 675 16.93 -17.58 23.25
N GLY A 676 16.08 -17.92 22.27
CA GLY A 676 16.08 -19.19 21.54
C GLY A 676 15.30 -20.32 22.22
N LEU A 677 14.59 -20.04 23.31
CA LEU A 677 13.79 -21.02 24.04
C LEU A 677 12.46 -21.29 23.33
N SER A 678 11.98 -22.53 23.43
CA SER A 678 10.68 -22.91 22.86
C SER A 678 9.53 -22.69 23.84
N ASP A 679 8.33 -22.56 23.29
CA ASP A 679 7.02 -22.52 23.95
C ASP A 679 6.58 -23.86 24.60
N LYS A 680 7.54 -24.72 24.97
CA LYS A 680 7.26 -26.04 25.56
C LYS A 680 7.65 -26.09 27.02
N PRO A 681 6.77 -26.62 27.90
CA PRO A 681 7.10 -26.88 29.30
C PRO A 681 8.36 -27.75 29.44
N ILE A 682 9.18 -27.44 30.44
CA ILE A 682 10.38 -28.21 30.79
C ILE A 682 10.05 -29.40 31.70
N ARG A 683 11.00 -30.32 31.89
CA ARG A 683 10.81 -31.54 32.71
C ARG A 683 11.22 -31.39 34.17
N LEU A 684 11.56 -30.18 34.61
CA LEU A 684 12.08 -29.87 35.95
C LEU A 684 13.36 -30.66 36.34
N ASP A 685 14.15 -31.04 35.35
CA ASP A 685 15.40 -31.82 35.48
C ASP A 685 16.65 -30.98 35.18
N GLY A 686 16.48 -29.66 35.07
CA GLY A 686 17.54 -28.72 34.73
C GLY A 686 17.77 -28.52 33.21
N PHE A 687 17.04 -29.23 32.35
CA PHE A 687 17.15 -29.08 30.88
C PHE A 687 16.16 -28.06 30.32
N LEU A 688 16.63 -27.31 29.31
CA LEU A 688 15.81 -26.38 28.55
C LEU A 688 15.35 -26.98 27.23
N ASN A 689 14.18 -26.52 26.76
CA ASN A 689 13.74 -26.79 25.40
C ASN A 689 14.13 -25.60 24.52
N PHE A 690 15.00 -25.83 23.54
CA PHE A 690 15.35 -24.85 22.53
C PHE A 690 14.50 -25.04 21.27
N GLN A 691 14.24 -23.93 20.57
CA GLN A 691 13.67 -23.99 19.25
C GLN A 691 14.63 -24.69 18.28
N ASN A 692 14.09 -25.44 17.32
CA ASN A 692 14.88 -26.14 16.32
C ASN A 692 14.28 -25.97 14.91
N PRO A 693 14.92 -25.18 14.02
CA PRO A 693 16.12 -24.37 14.27
C PRO A 693 15.85 -23.26 15.30
N LEU A 694 16.91 -22.69 15.89
CA LEU A 694 16.80 -21.55 16.80
C LEU A 694 16.19 -20.34 16.07
N ALA A 695 15.23 -19.64 16.69
CA ALA A 695 14.77 -18.36 16.16
C ALA A 695 15.93 -17.34 16.11
N PRO A 696 16.17 -16.72 14.94
CA PRO A 696 17.13 -15.64 14.84
C PRO A 696 16.59 -14.37 15.50
N VAL A 697 17.50 -13.48 15.88
CA VAL A 697 17.19 -12.05 16.02
C VAL A 697 17.40 -11.39 14.66
N GLN A 698 16.37 -10.74 14.14
CA GLN A 698 16.35 -10.18 12.79
C GLN A 698 15.73 -8.79 12.78
N LEU A 699 16.45 -7.83 12.19
CA LEU A 699 15.93 -6.50 11.91
C LEU A 699 15.27 -6.49 10.52
N GLY A 700 14.05 -5.98 10.42
CA GLY A 700 13.39 -5.67 9.17
C GLY A 700 13.39 -4.16 8.93
N LEU A 701 13.87 -3.69 7.78
CA LEU A 701 13.60 -2.32 7.30
C LEU A 701 12.47 -2.36 6.28
N ILE A 702 11.44 -1.58 6.55
CA ILE A 702 10.24 -1.48 5.72
C ILE A 702 10.18 -0.09 5.12
N THR A 703 10.20 0.00 3.80
CA THR A 703 9.99 1.26 3.07
C THR A 703 8.60 1.25 2.48
N ILE A 704 7.77 2.22 2.87
CA ILE A 704 6.38 2.39 2.44
C ILE A 704 6.32 3.63 1.57
N LYS A 705 5.95 3.48 0.29
CA LYS A 705 5.72 4.64 -0.59
C LYS A 705 4.45 5.38 -0.17
N LYS A 706 4.54 6.69 -0.04
CA LYS A 706 3.41 7.56 0.25
C LYS A 706 2.57 7.75 -0.99
N GLN A 707 1.27 7.54 -0.82
CA GLN A 707 0.29 7.72 -1.87
C GLN A 707 -0.63 8.86 -1.50
N MET A 708 -0.65 9.85 -2.37
CA MET A 708 -1.47 11.03 -2.25
C MET A 708 -2.15 11.23 -3.60
N ILE A 709 -3.34 11.79 -3.55
CA ILE A 709 -4.06 12.25 -4.73
C ILE A 709 -4.44 13.69 -4.51
N ASP A 710 -4.54 14.39 -5.63
CA ASP A 710 -5.32 15.61 -5.69
C ASP A 710 -6.76 15.17 -5.91
N ALA A 711 -7.66 15.53 -4.98
CA ALA A 711 -9.02 14.99 -4.93
C ALA A 711 -10.09 16.05 -5.22
N SER A 712 -9.69 17.30 -5.48
CA SER A 712 -10.61 18.41 -5.67
C SER A 712 -10.21 19.28 -6.86
N ASP A 713 -11.21 19.71 -7.61
CA ASP A 713 -11.11 20.77 -8.62
C ASP A 713 -11.47 22.16 -8.04
N ARG A 714 -11.62 22.31 -6.71
CA ARG A 714 -12.20 23.50 -6.03
C ARG A 714 -11.34 24.11 -4.93
N ASP A 715 -10.14 23.61 -4.70
CA ASP A 715 -9.22 24.05 -3.66
C ASP A 715 -8.24 25.17 -4.12
N GLY A 716 -8.36 25.60 -5.37
CA GLY A 716 -7.57 26.71 -5.92
C GLY A 716 -6.22 26.27 -6.50
N GLY A 717 -6.05 24.98 -6.76
CA GLY A 717 -4.91 24.41 -7.46
C GLY A 717 -4.39 23.14 -6.78
N PRO A 718 -3.38 22.49 -7.37
CA PRO A 718 -2.99 21.14 -7.02
C PRO A 718 -2.72 20.94 -5.52
N HIS A 719 -3.46 20.04 -4.88
CA HIS A 719 -3.30 19.73 -3.46
C HIS A 719 -3.22 18.22 -3.21
N LEU A 720 -2.00 17.66 -3.35
CA LEU A 720 -1.76 16.29 -2.93
C LEU A 720 -1.89 16.15 -1.42
N ALA A 721 -2.84 15.32 -1.01
CA ALA A 721 -3.04 14.99 0.37
C ALA A 721 -3.36 13.50 0.55
N TYR A 722 -3.32 13.06 1.80
CA TYR A 722 -3.80 11.75 2.19
C TYR A 722 -5.29 11.81 2.48
N TRP A 723 -6.02 10.85 1.94
CA TRP A 723 -7.47 10.80 1.98
C TRP A 723 -7.98 9.42 2.36
N PRO A 724 -9.07 9.28 3.13
CA PRO A 724 -9.68 8.00 3.48
C PRO A 724 -10.39 7.35 2.29
N VAL A 725 -9.65 7.14 1.22
CA VAL A 725 -10.11 6.70 -0.09
C VAL A 725 -9.18 5.59 -0.55
N VAL A 726 -9.75 4.60 -1.22
CA VAL A 726 -9.01 3.60 -1.98
C VAL A 726 -9.28 3.78 -3.47
N GLY A 727 -8.25 3.70 -4.31
CA GLY A 727 -8.36 3.69 -5.76
C GLY A 727 -8.40 2.27 -6.30
N MET A 728 -9.27 2.02 -7.27
CA MET A 728 -9.33 0.76 -8.01
C MET A 728 -8.33 0.82 -9.18
N TYR A 729 -7.62 -0.26 -9.49
CA TYR A 729 -6.60 -0.20 -10.55
C TYR A 729 -7.23 0.00 -11.93
N GLN A 730 -8.28 -0.74 -12.27
CA GLN A 730 -9.09 -0.55 -13.48
C GLN A 730 -8.25 -0.22 -14.72
N PRO A 731 -7.38 -1.15 -15.14
CA PRO A 731 -6.51 -0.86 -16.25
C PRO A 731 -7.25 -0.97 -17.57
N ASP A 732 -7.08 0.04 -18.41
CA ASP A 732 -7.42 -0.02 -19.83
C ASP A 732 -6.26 -0.75 -20.57
N GLY A 733 -5.15 -0.05 -20.85
CA GLY A 733 -4.01 -0.61 -21.55
C GLY A 733 -3.20 -1.67 -20.78
N ILE A 734 -2.77 -2.73 -21.50
CA ILE A 734 -1.86 -3.78 -21.00
C ILE A 734 -0.75 -4.15 -22.00
N ALA A 735 0.46 -4.35 -21.48
CA ALA A 735 1.59 -4.91 -22.22
C ALA A 735 2.31 -6.00 -21.39
N ASN A 736 3.19 -6.78 -22.02
CA ASN A 736 4.02 -7.75 -21.29
C ASN A 736 5.48 -7.73 -21.76
N PHE A 737 6.36 -8.23 -20.90
CA PHE A 737 7.77 -8.42 -21.19
C PHE A 737 8.37 -9.53 -20.34
N THR A 738 9.49 -10.09 -20.80
CA THR A 738 10.15 -11.23 -20.14
C THR A 738 11.51 -10.82 -19.59
N VAL A 739 11.74 -11.08 -18.29
CA VAL A 739 13.03 -10.90 -17.63
C VAL A 739 13.46 -12.20 -16.99
N ASN A 740 14.65 -12.70 -17.33
CA ASN A 740 15.20 -13.96 -16.83
C ASN A 740 14.28 -15.20 -17.01
N GLY A 741 13.43 -15.19 -18.05
CA GLY A 741 12.50 -16.28 -18.34
C GLY A 741 11.17 -16.21 -17.59
N GLU A 742 10.94 -15.17 -16.79
CA GLU A 742 9.65 -14.87 -16.16
C GLU A 742 8.93 -13.76 -16.93
N THR A 743 7.64 -13.94 -17.17
CA THR A 743 6.78 -12.94 -17.82
C THR A 743 6.16 -12.00 -16.79
N TYR A 744 6.22 -10.71 -17.09
CA TYR A 744 5.63 -9.63 -16.31
C TYR A 744 4.62 -8.88 -17.16
N LEU A 745 3.52 -8.46 -16.54
CA LEU A 745 2.48 -7.65 -17.17
C LEU A 745 2.65 -6.21 -16.69
N VAL A 746 2.40 -5.24 -17.57
CA VAL A 746 2.41 -3.81 -17.24
C VAL A 746 1.05 -3.24 -17.62
N THR A 747 0.40 -2.56 -16.69
CA THR A 747 -0.93 -1.98 -16.90
C THR A 747 -0.92 -0.48 -16.69
N ALA A 748 -1.73 0.23 -17.48
CA ALA A 748 -2.03 1.64 -17.32
C ALA A 748 -3.39 1.77 -16.61
N ASN A 749 -3.39 2.32 -15.40
CA ASN A 749 -4.52 2.25 -14.46
C ASN A 749 -5.43 3.49 -14.57
N GLU A 750 -6.15 3.59 -15.69
CA GLU A 750 -6.95 4.74 -16.08
C GLU A 750 -8.13 4.98 -15.13
N GLY A 751 -9.11 4.06 -15.14
CA GLY A 751 -10.24 4.10 -14.21
C GLY A 751 -11.61 4.34 -14.81
N ASP A 752 -12.03 3.66 -15.87
CA ASP A 752 -13.36 3.92 -16.42
C ASP A 752 -14.51 3.46 -15.50
N ALA A 753 -15.69 4.03 -15.71
CA ALA A 753 -16.85 3.83 -14.86
C ALA A 753 -18.08 3.49 -15.70
N ARG A 754 -19.00 2.69 -15.14
CA ARG A 754 -20.30 2.49 -15.76
C ARG A 754 -21.23 3.67 -15.50
N ASP A 755 -21.24 4.65 -16.41
CA ASP A 755 -22.10 5.83 -16.35
C ASP A 755 -22.99 5.98 -17.59
N TYR A 756 -24.14 5.30 -17.56
CA TYR A 756 -25.13 5.28 -18.63
C TYR A 756 -26.44 5.96 -18.21
N SER A 757 -27.25 6.36 -19.19
CA SER A 757 -28.56 6.97 -18.93
C SER A 757 -29.51 6.07 -18.14
N GLY A 758 -29.40 4.74 -18.32
CA GLY A 758 -30.21 3.73 -17.63
C GLY A 758 -29.61 3.22 -16.31
N TYR A 759 -28.29 3.41 -16.10
CA TYR A 759 -27.58 2.95 -14.93
C TYR A 759 -26.27 3.74 -14.77
N SER A 760 -26.06 4.30 -13.58
CA SER A 760 -24.79 4.93 -13.23
C SER A 760 -24.32 4.37 -11.90
N GLU A 761 -23.06 3.98 -11.84
CA GLU A 761 -22.41 3.66 -10.58
C GLU A 761 -21.73 4.87 -9.93
N GLU A 762 -21.58 5.98 -10.65
CA GLU A 762 -20.89 7.15 -10.16
C GLU A 762 -21.72 7.94 -9.13
N THR A 763 -21.06 8.39 -8.08
CA THR A 763 -21.56 9.41 -7.18
C THR A 763 -20.40 10.25 -6.65
N ARG A 764 -20.68 11.30 -5.87
CA ARG A 764 -19.64 12.11 -5.23
C ARG A 764 -19.62 11.88 -3.74
N VAL A 765 -18.45 12.02 -3.13
CA VAL A 765 -18.30 11.88 -1.67
C VAL A 765 -19.23 12.83 -0.92
N GLY A 766 -19.49 14.03 -1.44
CA GLY A 766 -20.41 15.00 -0.84
C GLY A 766 -21.89 14.60 -0.87
N ASP A 767 -22.26 13.64 -1.72
CA ASP A 767 -23.66 13.22 -1.94
C ASP A 767 -24.04 11.95 -1.16
N VAL A 768 -23.07 11.28 -0.53
CA VAL A 768 -23.29 10.04 0.26
C VAL A 768 -23.32 10.31 1.76
N THR A 769 -23.91 9.39 2.53
CA THR A 769 -23.80 9.41 3.99
C THR A 769 -22.59 8.59 4.41
N LEU A 770 -21.66 9.17 5.16
CA LEU A 770 -20.47 8.48 5.65
C LEU A 770 -20.69 7.94 7.06
N ASP A 771 -20.23 6.72 7.32
CA ASP A 771 -20.29 6.13 8.65
C ASP A 771 -19.28 6.83 9.59
N PRO A 772 -19.72 7.45 10.70
CA PRO A 772 -18.83 8.10 11.67
C PRO A 772 -17.83 7.15 12.35
N LEU A 773 -18.07 5.83 12.32
CA LEU A 773 -17.13 4.81 12.77
C LEU A 773 -15.86 4.78 11.89
N TYR A 774 -16.02 4.93 10.58
CA TYR A 774 -14.93 4.83 9.59
C TYR A 774 -14.38 6.21 9.19
N PHE A 775 -15.21 7.25 9.14
CA PHE A 775 -14.83 8.60 8.68
C PHE A 775 -14.86 9.63 9.79
N ALA A 776 -13.78 10.42 9.92
CA ALA A 776 -13.63 11.45 10.96
C ALA A 776 -13.82 12.83 10.35
N ASN A 777 -14.35 13.80 11.12
CA ASN A 777 -14.56 15.16 10.63
C ASN A 777 -15.31 15.17 9.29
N ILE A 778 -16.40 14.40 9.19
CA ILE A 778 -17.18 14.20 7.95
C ILE A 778 -17.54 15.55 7.30
N ASP A 779 -18.00 16.52 8.10
CA ASP A 779 -18.31 17.89 7.62
C ASP A 779 -17.14 18.59 6.93
N VAL A 780 -15.90 18.26 7.31
CA VAL A 780 -14.67 18.79 6.68
C VAL A 780 -14.31 17.98 5.44
N LEU A 781 -14.37 16.65 5.52
CA LEU A 781 -14.07 15.75 4.40
C LEU A 781 -14.99 16.02 3.21
N GLN A 782 -16.29 16.18 3.45
CA GLN A 782 -17.30 16.36 2.41
C GLN A 782 -17.37 17.79 1.83
N ARG A 783 -16.47 18.70 2.22
CA ARG A 783 -16.42 20.02 1.58
C ARG A 783 -15.90 19.90 0.15
N GLU A 784 -16.37 20.78 -0.73
CA GLU A 784 -15.99 20.77 -2.15
C GLU A 784 -14.49 20.97 -2.35
N ASP A 785 -13.84 21.80 -1.51
CA ASP A 785 -12.39 22.04 -1.50
C ASP A 785 -11.59 20.88 -0.87
N GLN A 786 -12.22 19.75 -0.56
CA GLN A 786 -11.62 18.56 0.04
C GLN A 786 -12.03 17.30 -0.76
N LEU A 787 -12.74 16.34 -0.17
CA LEU A 787 -13.21 15.15 -0.91
C LEU A 787 -14.57 15.33 -1.55
N GLY A 788 -15.35 16.35 -1.18
CA GLY A 788 -16.77 16.44 -1.54
C GLY A 788 -17.05 16.31 -3.04
N ARG A 789 -16.09 16.72 -3.88
CA ARG A 789 -16.16 16.60 -5.34
C ARG A 789 -15.69 15.24 -5.86
N LEU A 790 -14.80 14.53 -5.18
CA LEU A 790 -14.22 13.28 -5.67
C LEU A 790 -15.32 12.28 -6.09
N LYS A 791 -15.23 11.79 -7.33
CA LYS A 791 -16.08 10.71 -7.82
C LYS A 791 -15.70 9.37 -7.18
N ILE A 792 -16.73 8.62 -6.81
CA ILE A 792 -16.62 7.29 -6.23
C ILE A 792 -17.68 6.37 -6.83
N THR A 793 -17.45 5.05 -6.74
CA THR A 793 -18.46 4.05 -7.09
C THR A 793 -19.46 3.82 -5.94
N THR A 794 -20.72 3.62 -6.31
CA THR A 794 -21.80 3.14 -5.43
C THR A 794 -21.80 1.62 -5.28
N ALA A 795 -21.06 0.87 -6.09
CA ALA A 795 -21.14 -0.60 -6.16
C ALA A 795 -20.47 -1.31 -4.97
N ASN A 796 -19.46 -0.70 -4.33
CA ASN A 796 -18.61 -1.39 -3.33
C ASN A 796 -18.35 -0.60 -2.03
N GLY A 797 -18.92 0.60 -1.85
CA GLY A 797 -18.72 1.45 -0.65
C GLY A 797 -19.63 1.14 0.55
N ASP A 798 -20.71 0.40 0.32
CA ASP A 798 -21.76 0.04 1.29
C ASP A 798 -22.00 -1.49 1.26
N PRO A 799 -21.17 -2.29 1.96
CA PRO A 799 -21.20 -3.74 1.85
C PRO A 799 -22.38 -4.41 2.56
N ASP A 800 -23.04 -3.75 3.53
CA ASP A 800 -24.23 -4.27 4.23
C ASP A 800 -25.55 -3.67 3.73
N GLY A 801 -25.48 -2.68 2.84
CA GLY A 801 -26.62 -2.15 2.08
C GLY A 801 -27.55 -1.29 2.94
N ASP A 802 -27.02 -0.65 3.98
CA ASP A 802 -27.81 0.17 4.90
C ASP A 802 -27.93 1.65 4.45
N GLY A 803 -27.27 2.00 3.35
CA GLY A 803 -27.21 3.35 2.77
C GLY A 803 -26.12 4.23 3.39
N VAL A 804 -25.23 3.67 4.23
CA VAL A 804 -24.14 4.36 4.89
C VAL A 804 -22.80 3.80 4.41
N PHE A 805 -21.99 4.66 3.80
CA PHE A 805 -20.71 4.26 3.24
C PHE A 805 -19.69 4.06 4.37
N SER A 806 -19.07 2.87 4.37
CA SER A 806 -17.95 2.50 5.26
C SER A 806 -16.61 2.52 4.53
N ALA A 807 -16.62 2.62 3.19
CA ALA A 807 -15.43 2.81 2.36
C ALA A 807 -15.71 3.76 1.17
N LEU A 808 -14.69 4.50 0.74
CA LEU A 808 -14.73 5.36 -0.45
C LEU A 808 -13.83 4.75 -1.52
N HIS A 809 -14.42 4.35 -2.63
CA HIS A 809 -13.72 3.74 -3.76
C HIS A 809 -13.69 4.72 -4.92
N SER A 810 -12.54 5.35 -5.18
CA SER A 810 -12.34 6.20 -6.35
C SER A 810 -11.99 5.36 -7.57
N PHE A 811 -12.28 5.92 -8.74
CA PHE A 811 -11.91 5.33 -10.01
C PHE A 811 -10.42 5.55 -10.31
N GLY A 812 -9.81 4.54 -10.93
CA GLY A 812 -8.43 4.60 -11.40
C GLY A 812 -7.37 4.50 -10.30
N GLY A 813 -6.25 3.86 -10.66
CA GLY A 813 -5.07 3.76 -9.81
C GLY A 813 -4.20 5.02 -9.86
N ARG A 814 -4.46 5.90 -10.85
CA ARG A 814 -3.67 7.11 -11.15
C ARG A 814 -2.18 6.82 -11.29
N SER A 815 -1.87 5.65 -11.82
CA SER A 815 -0.54 5.04 -11.84
C SER A 815 -0.41 4.06 -12.99
N PHE A 816 0.81 3.56 -13.20
CA PHE A 816 1.01 2.27 -13.84
C PHE A 816 1.44 1.22 -12.81
N SER A 817 1.16 -0.05 -13.09
CA SER A 817 1.55 -1.18 -12.27
C SER A 817 2.27 -2.27 -13.07
N ILE A 818 3.12 -3.05 -12.39
CA ILE A 818 3.74 -4.26 -12.91
C ILE A 818 3.25 -5.44 -12.10
N TRP A 819 2.84 -6.51 -12.78
CA TRP A 819 2.29 -7.73 -12.21
C TRP A 819 3.11 -8.95 -12.65
N SER A 820 3.08 -10.03 -11.87
CA SER A 820 3.49 -11.34 -12.39
C SER A 820 2.44 -11.88 -13.36
N SER A 821 2.78 -12.92 -14.13
CA SER A 821 1.85 -13.64 -15.00
C SER A 821 0.61 -14.22 -14.30
N GLU A 822 0.67 -14.39 -12.98
CA GLU A 822 -0.42 -14.85 -12.12
C GLU A 822 -1.22 -13.70 -11.49
N GLY A 823 -0.95 -12.46 -11.87
CA GLY A 823 -1.65 -11.26 -11.38
C GLY A 823 -1.27 -10.82 -9.97
N ARG A 824 -0.09 -11.21 -9.46
CA ARG A 824 0.45 -10.65 -8.21
C ARG A 824 1.14 -9.32 -8.48
N LEU A 825 0.78 -8.28 -7.74
CA LEU A 825 1.44 -6.97 -7.84
C LEU A 825 2.94 -7.07 -7.50
N VAL A 826 3.79 -6.61 -8.42
CA VAL A 826 5.25 -6.54 -8.30
C VAL A 826 5.69 -5.10 -8.01
N PHE A 827 5.07 -4.12 -8.67
CA PHE A 827 5.36 -2.71 -8.50
C PHE A 827 4.13 -1.86 -8.83
N ASP A 828 3.96 -0.74 -8.13
CA ASP A 828 3.04 0.33 -8.51
C ASP A 828 3.78 1.68 -8.39
N SER A 829 3.55 2.57 -9.34
CA SER A 829 4.19 3.91 -9.38
C SER A 829 3.66 4.90 -8.35
N ALA A 830 2.76 4.47 -7.46
CA ALA A 830 2.23 5.28 -6.36
C ALA A 830 1.67 6.61 -6.88
N ALA A 831 2.10 7.75 -6.32
CA ALA A 831 1.68 9.07 -6.75
C ALA A 831 2.71 9.75 -7.67
N ASP A 832 3.56 8.99 -8.37
CA ASP A 832 4.58 9.56 -9.24
C ASP A 832 3.97 10.36 -10.39
N PHE A 833 2.85 9.91 -10.97
CA PHE A 833 2.20 10.61 -12.08
C PHE A 833 1.66 11.96 -11.61
N GLU A 834 0.91 11.96 -10.52
CA GLU A 834 0.44 13.15 -9.78
C GLU A 834 1.57 14.14 -9.47
N ARG A 835 2.70 13.64 -8.91
CA ARG A 835 3.85 14.48 -8.58
C ARG A 835 4.53 15.08 -9.82
N ASN A 836 4.74 14.29 -10.86
CA ASN A 836 5.44 14.73 -12.05
C ASN A 836 4.64 15.76 -12.84
N THR A 837 3.33 15.54 -12.99
CA THR A 837 2.41 16.49 -13.61
C THR A 837 2.35 17.81 -12.83
N GLN A 838 2.31 17.75 -11.49
CA GLN A 838 2.33 18.95 -10.63
C GLN A 838 3.62 19.74 -10.73
N LYS A 839 4.76 19.07 -10.59
CA LYS A 839 6.08 19.71 -10.56
C LYS A 839 6.37 20.51 -11.82
N ASN A 840 5.88 20.08 -12.98
CA ASN A 840 6.15 20.75 -14.24
C ASN A 840 5.07 21.78 -14.64
N GLY A 841 4.09 22.05 -13.76
CA GLY A 841 3.10 23.12 -13.96
C GLY A 841 2.18 22.90 -15.16
N VAL A 842 1.92 21.65 -15.53
CA VAL A 842 1.17 21.27 -16.73
C VAL A 842 -0.34 21.16 -16.49
N TRP A 843 -0.80 21.26 -15.23
CA TRP A 843 -2.23 21.40 -14.86
C TRP A 843 -2.87 22.74 -15.28
N ILE A 844 -2.30 23.39 -16.29
CA ILE A 844 -2.75 24.64 -16.93
C ILE A 844 -3.12 24.34 -18.40
N ASN A 845 -3.54 23.11 -18.71
CA ASN A 845 -4.53 22.95 -19.78
C ASN A 845 -5.93 22.90 -19.11
N PRO A 846 -6.96 23.52 -19.70
CA PRO A 846 -8.30 23.54 -19.13
C PRO A 846 -8.90 22.15 -18.86
N GLU A 847 -8.40 21.14 -19.58
CA GLU A 847 -8.86 19.76 -19.49
C GLU A 847 -8.43 19.09 -18.19
N SER A 848 -7.16 19.19 -17.79
CA SER A 848 -6.62 18.46 -16.63
C SER A 848 -6.97 19.08 -15.27
N GLU A 849 -7.23 20.39 -15.18
CA GLU A 849 -7.68 21.03 -13.94
C GLU A 849 -8.99 20.40 -13.41
N ASN A 850 -9.90 20.02 -14.30
CA ASN A 850 -11.21 19.48 -13.95
C ASN A 850 -11.20 17.94 -13.82
N ARG A 851 -10.02 17.31 -13.66
CA ARG A 851 -9.89 15.84 -13.51
C ARG A 851 -9.36 15.43 -12.15
N SER A 852 -8.88 16.35 -11.32
CA SER A 852 -8.46 16.05 -9.94
C SER A 852 -9.59 15.46 -9.09
N ASP A 853 -10.83 15.90 -9.27
CA ASP A 853 -12.00 15.31 -8.61
C ASP A 853 -12.48 13.98 -9.24
N ASP A 854 -11.76 13.42 -10.22
CA ASP A 854 -12.18 12.24 -10.98
C ASP A 854 -11.07 11.18 -11.09
N LYS A 855 -10.48 10.98 -12.28
CA LYS A 855 -9.44 9.98 -12.56
C LYS A 855 -8.01 10.59 -12.61
N GLY A 856 -7.86 11.91 -12.45
CA GLY A 856 -6.57 12.59 -12.29
C GLY A 856 -5.69 12.56 -13.55
N PRO A 857 -4.46 11.99 -13.50
CA PRO A 857 -3.57 11.91 -14.66
C PRO A 857 -4.06 11.04 -15.83
N GLU A 858 -4.96 10.08 -15.59
CA GLU A 858 -5.56 9.18 -16.60
C GLU A 858 -4.55 8.47 -17.51
N PRO A 859 -3.81 7.48 -16.98
CA PRO A 859 -2.93 6.66 -17.79
C PRO A 859 -3.70 5.62 -18.60
N GLU A 860 -3.64 5.75 -19.93
CA GLU A 860 -4.47 5.04 -20.91
C GLU A 860 -3.71 3.90 -21.60
N GLY A 861 -2.87 4.24 -22.57
CA GLY A 861 -2.08 3.27 -23.30
C GLY A 861 -0.73 2.94 -22.63
N VAL A 862 -0.30 1.68 -22.77
CA VAL A 862 1.07 1.25 -22.40
C VAL A 862 1.70 0.37 -23.48
N VAL A 863 2.98 0.61 -23.77
CA VAL A 863 3.79 -0.27 -24.62
C VAL A 863 5.19 -0.47 -24.04
N ILE A 864 5.77 -1.65 -24.29
CA ILE A 864 7.15 -1.98 -23.91
C ILE A 864 8.08 -1.90 -25.12
N GLY A 865 9.29 -1.37 -24.92
CA GLY A 865 10.31 -1.35 -25.96
C GLY A 865 11.74 -1.45 -25.42
N ASP A 866 12.58 -2.19 -26.15
CA ASP A 866 14.01 -2.31 -25.83
C ASP A 866 14.84 -1.27 -26.60
N ALA A 867 15.63 -0.49 -25.87
CA ALA A 867 16.56 0.46 -26.44
C ALA A 867 17.87 0.50 -25.64
N GLY A 868 19.01 0.35 -26.33
CA GLY A 868 20.33 0.47 -25.70
C GLY A 868 20.66 -0.59 -24.65
N GLY A 869 19.99 -1.75 -24.66
CA GLY A 869 20.17 -2.82 -23.66
C GLY A 869 19.37 -2.61 -22.37
N ARG A 870 18.41 -1.68 -22.38
CA ARG A 870 17.41 -1.49 -21.33
C ARG A 870 16.02 -1.72 -21.91
N THR A 871 15.12 -2.19 -21.06
CA THR A 871 13.70 -2.34 -21.36
C THR A 871 12.95 -1.16 -20.78
N TYR A 872 12.16 -0.47 -21.59
CA TYR A 872 11.39 0.71 -21.20
C TYR A 872 9.89 0.44 -21.28
N ALA A 873 9.15 0.94 -20.30
CA ALA A 873 7.71 1.12 -20.37
C ALA A 873 7.40 2.57 -20.76
N PHE A 874 6.52 2.73 -21.74
CA PHE A 874 5.99 4.00 -22.20
C PHE A 874 4.50 4.03 -21.91
N ILE A 875 4.06 4.99 -21.08
CA ILE A 875 2.68 5.11 -20.62
C ILE A 875 2.12 6.45 -21.09
N GLY A 876 1.07 6.43 -21.91
CA GLY A 876 0.34 7.62 -22.34
C GLY A 876 -0.55 8.14 -21.22
N LEU A 877 -0.60 9.46 -21.01
CA LEU A 877 -1.53 10.09 -20.10
C LEU A 877 -2.57 10.85 -20.92
N GLU A 878 -3.81 10.36 -20.98
CA GLU A 878 -4.87 10.88 -21.84
C GLU A 878 -5.16 12.36 -21.50
N ARG A 879 -5.65 12.63 -20.28
CA ARG A 879 -6.02 13.99 -19.89
C ARG A 879 -4.83 14.88 -19.51
N ALA A 880 -3.90 14.36 -18.70
CA ALA A 880 -2.72 15.15 -18.31
C ALA A 880 -1.77 15.40 -19.49
N GLY A 881 -1.83 14.55 -20.53
CA GLY A 881 -1.04 14.64 -21.74
C GLY A 881 0.40 14.13 -21.59
N GLY A 882 0.98 13.76 -22.74
CA GLY A 882 2.36 13.29 -22.84
C GLY A 882 2.59 11.84 -22.41
N VAL A 883 3.85 11.40 -22.49
CA VAL A 883 4.23 10.00 -22.24
C VAL A 883 5.18 9.92 -21.05
N MET A 884 4.82 9.14 -20.04
CA MET A 884 5.69 8.77 -18.93
C MET A 884 6.62 7.62 -19.35
N VAL A 885 7.92 7.76 -19.07
CA VAL A 885 8.96 6.79 -19.47
C VAL A 885 9.65 6.22 -18.24
N TYR A 886 9.61 4.90 -18.10
CA TYR A 886 10.26 4.16 -17.02
C TYR A 886 11.20 3.11 -17.59
N ASP A 887 12.41 3.03 -17.04
CA ASP A 887 13.26 1.85 -17.22
C ASP A 887 12.74 0.74 -16.31
N VAL A 888 12.26 -0.34 -16.92
CA VAL A 888 11.68 -1.51 -16.26
C VAL A 888 12.57 -2.75 -16.37
N THR A 889 13.84 -2.59 -16.77
CA THR A 889 14.83 -3.68 -16.85
C THR A 889 14.88 -4.49 -15.55
N ASN A 890 14.65 -3.84 -14.40
CA ASN A 890 14.33 -4.49 -13.15
C ASN A 890 12.84 -4.25 -12.81
N PRO A 891 11.95 -5.25 -12.98
CA PRO A 891 10.51 -5.09 -12.77
C PRO A 891 10.13 -4.77 -11.32
N ALA A 892 10.96 -5.18 -10.34
CA ALA A 892 10.73 -4.88 -8.93
C ALA A 892 11.23 -3.48 -8.51
N LYS A 893 11.99 -2.81 -9.38
CA LYS A 893 12.50 -1.46 -9.12
C LYS A 893 12.61 -0.62 -10.40
N PRO A 894 11.47 -0.28 -11.05
CA PRO A 894 11.47 0.65 -12.16
C PRO A 894 12.09 2.00 -11.80
N ILE A 895 12.69 2.67 -12.80
CA ILE A 895 13.32 3.98 -12.63
C ILE A 895 12.71 4.96 -13.63
N PHE A 896 12.02 5.98 -13.13
CA PHE A 896 11.51 7.08 -13.94
C PHE A 896 12.65 7.77 -14.70
N GLN A 897 12.46 7.97 -16.00
CA GLN A 897 13.46 8.58 -16.89
C GLN A 897 13.02 9.96 -17.38
N GLN A 898 11.77 10.06 -17.82
CA GLN A 898 11.28 11.25 -18.52
C GLN A 898 9.76 11.29 -18.51
N TRP A 899 9.21 12.50 -18.44
CA TRP A 899 7.87 12.79 -18.94
C TRP A 899 7.98 13.60 -20.24
N ALA A 900 7.59 12.98 -21.35
CA ALA A 900 7.67 13.57 -22.68
C ALA A 900 6.35 14.27 -23.01
N TYR A 901 6.23 15.52 -22.57
CA TYR A 901 5.04 16.35 -22.78
C TYR A 901 5.23 17.35 -23.93
N ASN A 902 4.20 17.50 -24.76
CA ASN A 902 4.12 18.56 -25.76
C ASN A 902 2.68 19.11 -25.80
N PRO A 903 2.42 20.38 -25.43
CA PRO A 903 1.07 20.93 -25.34
C PRO A 903 0.35 21.04 -26.70
N GLY A 904 1.04 20.85 -27.82
CA GLY A 904 0.43 20.81 -29.15
C GLY A 904 -0.22 19.47 -29.51
N HIS A 905 -0.05 18.44 -28.68
CA HIS A 905 -0.58 17.09 -28.89
C HIS A 905 -1.26 16.62 -27.60
N VAL A 906 -2.56 16.30 -27.67
CA VAL A 906 -3.45 16.16 -26.50
C VAL A 906 -4.22 14.83 -26.57
N SER A 907 -4.40 14.15 -25.44
CA SER A 907 -4.92 12.78 -25.30
C SER A 907 -4.11 11.70 -26.01
N PRO A 908 -2.85 11.43 -25.61
CA PRO A 908 -2.18 10.18 -25.94
C PRO A 908 -3.10 8.97 -25.68
N GLU A 909 -3.41 8.24 -26.74
CA GLU A 909 -4.39 7.15 -26.75
C GLU A 909 -3.65 5.83 -27.05
N GLY A 910 -3.50 5.50 -28.33
CA GLY A 910 -2.70 4.37 -28.81
C GLY A 910 -1.19 4.64 -28.87
N LEU A 911 -0.40 3.64 -28.46
CA LEU A 911 1.06 3.66 -28.57
C LEU A 911 1.57 2.45 -29.35
N ALA A 912 2.57 2.66 -30.22
CA ALA A 912 3.27 1.57 -30.90
C ALA A 912 4.79 1.77 -30.87
N PHE A 913 5.50 0.80 -30.30
CA PHE A 913 6.95 0.76 -30.33
C PHE A 913 7.46 0.06 -31.59
N VAL A 914 8.47 0.65 -32.25
CA VAL A 914 9.12 0.07 -33.43
C VAL A 914 10.60 -0.15 -33.11
N PRO A 915 11.08 -1.40 -33.06
CA PRO A 915 12.48 -1.66 -32.75
C PRO A 915 13.41 -1.17 -33.87
N ALA A 916 14.66 -0.91 -33.51
CA ALA A 916 15.67 -0.40 -34.45
C ALA A 916 15.82 -1.25 -35.73
N SER A 917 15.68 -2.58 -35.61
CA SER A 917 15.75 -3.53 -36.73
C SER A 917 14.60 -3.41 -37.75
N GLU A 918 13.50 -2.80 -37.33
CA GLU A 918 12.25 -2.67 -38.10
C GLU A 918 11.97 -1.21 -38.51
N SER A 919 12.67 -0.28 -37.87
CA SER A 919 12.62 1.14 -38.17
C SER A 919 13.25 1.47 -39.54
N PRO A 920 12.75 2.53 -40.21
CA PRO A 920 13.27 2.97 -41.50
C PRO A 920 14.64 3.68 -41.41
N ASP A 921 14.99 4.26 -40.25
CA ASP A 921 16.23 5.00 -40.02
C ASP A 921 17.26 4.25 -39.16
N GLY A 922 16.94 3.02 -38.72
CA GLY A 922 17.82 2.18 -37.89
C GLY A 922 17.84 2.56 -36.41
N HIS A 923 16.92 3.43 -35.96
CA HIS A 923 16.76 3.81 -34.56
C HIS A 923 15.40 3.38 -34.02
N PRO A 924 15.27 2.97 -32.75
CA PRO A 924 13.97 2.62 -32.22
C PRO A 924 13.06 3.85 -32.20
N LEU A 925 11.78 3.65 -32.54
CA LEU A 925 10.76 4.69 -32.61
C LEU A 925 9.61 4.37 -31.66
N LEU A 926 8.94 5.42 -31.19
CA LEU A 926 7.66 5.34 -30.51
C LEU A 926 6.65 6.19 -31.28
N LEU A 927 5.56 5.58 -31.73
CA LEU A 927 4.43 6.22 -32.38
C LEU A 927 3.35 6.42 -31.31
N VAL A 928 2.77 7.61 -31.24
CA VAL A 928 1.76 7.97 -30.22
C VAL A 928 0.62 8.70 -30.91
N SER A 929 -0.56 8.07 -30.97
CA SER A 929 -1.81 8.72 -31.38
C SER A 929 -2.27 9.67 -30.28
N HIS A 930 -2.92 10.76 -30.68
CA HIS A 930 -3.44 11.76 -29.78
C HIS A 930 -4.87 12.11 -30.18
N GLU A 931 -5.88 11.59 -29.48
CA GLU A 931 -7.26 11.60 -29.97
C GLU A 931 -7.81 13.02 -30.08
N ILE A 932 -7.70 13.84 -29.03
CA ILE A 932 -8.34 15.16 -28.95
C ILE A 932 -7.75 16.08 -30.02
N SER A 933 -6.43 16.02 -30.19
CA SER A 933 -5.75 16.80 -31.24
C SER A 933 -5.90 16.19 -32.63
N GLY A 934 -6.30 14.92 -32.75
CA GLY A 934 -6.36 14.18 -34.00
C GLY A 934 -5.00 14.01 -34.69
N THR A 935 -3.92 13.87 -33.90
CA THR A 935 -2.54 13.83 -34.41
C THR A 935 -1.82 12.52 -34.10
N LEU A 936 -0.87 12.13 -34.96
CA LEU A 936 0.11 11.09 -34.68
C LEU A 936 1.47 11.75 -34.49
N VAL A 937 2.15 11.46 -33.37
CA VAL A 937 3.52 11.92 -33.09
C VAL A 937 4.49 10.75 -33.18
N ILE A 938 5.66 11.00 -33.77
CA ILE A 938 6.73 10.01 -33.88
C ILE A 938 7.93 10.50 -33.08
N TYR A 939 8.34 9.72 -32.09
CA TYR A 939 9.53 9.94 -31.27
C TYR A 939 10.64 8.96 -31.68
N ARG A 940 11.88 9.43 -31.60
CA ARG A 940 13.06 8.56 -31.48
C ARG A 940 13.25 8.19 -30.01
N VAL A 941 13.59 6.93 -29.76
CA VAL A 941 14.02 6.43 -28.45
C VAL A 941 15.55 6.40 -28.39
N ASN A 942 16.12 7.29 -27.58
CA ASN A 942 17.55 7.45 -27.32
C ASN A 942 18.01 6.53 -26.18
N ARG A 943 19.34 6.48 -25.99
CA ARG A 943 20.00 5.66 -24.96
C ARG A 943 20.17 6.36 -23.64
#